data_AF-A0A8H4PH19-F1
#
_entry.id   AF-A0A8H4PH19-F1
#
_cell.length_a   1.000
_cell.length_b   1.000
_cell.length_c   1.000
_cell.angle_alpha   90.00
_cell.angle_beta   90.00
_cell.angle_gamma   90.00
#
_symmetry.space_group_name_H-M   'P 1'
#
loop_
_entity.id
_entity.type
_entity.pdbx_description
1 polymer ?
#
loop_
_entity_poly.entity_id
_entity_poly.type
_entity_poly.pdbx_seq_one_letter_code
_entity_poly.pdbx_strand_id
1 'polypeptide(L)'
;MPPPSLINGMPPIRTLEDKVPVDPAPSGYGHEARTKWDLHPSKEAVPRRFEVPSSASRSPVSSDFSTQSPHPADHAQSRRCRNTSHVDREWTAASRMVILDRRLPPERPDITCIDLMGSLKEHDWTRAPTTSGKAMGMGRLSWSWQALIRPCAMEMVQSGRIELHLLQGCCLEAERADRVAFHLVGLRNALPEGPHTHLVVTIEEIRISSRLLRELAEYSQVHFSRVPVVLDYLEILLPCLSRSLRDITTHYEDKTLTRENRWRKMYHSMTKEAGGLSLPQRFILYNHFLTLLRELLTRSPNFDFNSMESTRLQIMQLREARGIPPPPIRVNPTIRPDALLDDTGLTSNIHWSEQIFSLPLPSRTALKHQHSSKSYGPHLPWNQIRMPSDARVLFMRQFNERQISLIVYQSSRDRCPYFLLRIYHMGSPWFSLRGAHELCVERDGSSLQFWRWSPNEGCAKLWANLCFMTWEELVLLYCCFVSFKTRNSLTVQVATEDLILKGERKLFQARIVDDGFMHSLIVYEDQMTRGLRLHAAVWDGDLRQCPVWTAFITHQSASTKWIKRVGKTKVRLADVQLYVFCSDYRQQNQRRGSAGAFEICFVSEEGKLSILSLEILNLPVAEYLTARIATKRFKELFAPASADVSTTTDSAVKE
;
A
#
# COMPACT_ATOMS: atom_id res chain seq x y z
N MET A 1 40.19 -58.16 25.57
CA MET A 1 40.72 -57.72 24.27
C MET A 1 40.71 -56.21 24.18
N PRO A 2 41.90 -55.59 24.28
CA PRO A 2 42.30 -54.40 23.51
C PRO A 2 43.67 -54.68 22.81
N PRO A 3 44.37 -53.67 22.22
CA PRO A 3 44.14 -52.92 20.97
C PRO A 3 45.17 -53.31 19.86
N PRO A 4 45.29 -52.56 18.75
CA PRO A 4 46.65 -52.20 18.32
C PRO A 4 46.81 -50.76 17.81
N SER A 5 48.07 -50.31 17.89
CA SER A 5 48.63 -48.98 17.75
C SER A 5 49.30 -48.69 16.39
N LEU A 6 49.20 -47.41 15.96
CA LEU A 6 50.19 -46.52 15.31
C LEU A 6 51.12 -47.03 14.19
N ILE A 7 51.12 -46.35 13.02
CA ILE A 7 52.31 -45.82 12.31
C ILE A 7 51.99 -44.46 11.63
N ASN A 8 53.00 -43.59 11.65
CA ASN A 8 53.14 -42.15 11.36
C ASN A 8 52.97 -41.66 9.91
N GLY A 9 52.74 -40.33 9.78
CA GLY A 9 53.54 -39.50 8.87
C GLY A 9 52.78 -38.46 8.02
N MET A 10 52.60 -37.23 8.51
CA MET A 10 52.38 -36.06 7.64
C MET A 10 53.21 -34.84 8.11
N PRO A 11 53.75 -34.04 7.16
CA PRO A 11 54.79 -33.04 7.41
C PRO A 11 54.25 -31.66 7.84
N PRO A 12 55.13 -30.78 8.40
CA PRO A 12 54.75 -29.47 8.88
C PRO A 12 54.61 -28.43 7.75
N ILE A 13 53.63 -27.55 7.91
CA ILE A 13 53.41 -26.34 7.09
C ILE A 13 54.57 -25.37 7.38
N ARG A 14 55.32 -25.04 6.33
CA ARG A 14 56.39 -24.04 6.35
C ARG A 14 55.81 -22.63 6.40
N THR A 15 56.30 -21.85 7.36
CA THR A 15 56.34 -20.39 7.35
C THR A 15 57.20 -19.88 6.19
N LEU A 16 56.69 -18.93 5.43
CA LEU A 16 57.45 -18.12 4.47
C LEU A 16 57.09 -16.66 4.72
N GLU A 17 57.97 -16.00 5.47
CA GLU A 17 58.22 -14.57 5.37
C GLU A 17 58.90 -14.31 4.02
N ASP A 18 58.43 -13.32 3.25
CA ASP A 18 59.33 -12.38 2.58
C ASP A 18 58.57 -11.16 2.01
N LYS A 19 58.88 -10.01 2.63
CA LYS A 19 59.24 -8.71 2.03
C LYS A 19 58.65 -8.31 0.66
N VAL A 20 57.89 -7.22 0.66
CA VAL A 20 57.83 -6.23 -0.45
C VAL A 20 57.67 -4.82 0.16
N PRO A 21 58.30 -3.75 -0.42
CA PRO A 21 58.81 -2.61 0.32
C PRO A 21 57.94 -1.34 0.27
N VAL A 22 58.37 -0.38 1.10
CA VAL A 22 57.82 0.96 1.37
C VAL A 22 58.40 2.01 0.39
N ASP A 23 57.49 2.84 -0.15
CA ASP A 23 57.62 4.23 -0.68
C ASP A 23 58.47 4.51 -1.95
N PRO A 24 58.24 5.61 -2.72
CA PRO A 24 57.68 6.90 -2.29
C PRO A 24 56.72 7.65 -3.25
N ALA A 25 56.22 8.78 -2.74
CA ALA A 25 55.43 9.82 -3.42
C ALA A 25 56.07 10.39 -4.70
N PRO A 26 55.27 11.12 -5.51
CA PRO A 26 55.74 12.44 -5.93
C PRO A 26 54.65 13.53 -5.91
N SER A 27 55.01 14.66 -5.29
CA SER A 27 54.62 16.04 -5.68
C SER A 27 55.48 16.48 -6.90
N GLY A 28 55.09 17.33 -7.85
CA GLY A 28 53.90 18.15 -8.09
C GLY A 28 54.09 19.00 -9.38
N TYR A 29 53.18 19.96 -9.60
CA TYR A 29 53.14 21.09 -10.58
C TYR A 29 53.00 20.73 -12.09
N GLY A 30 52.13 21.37 -12.90
CA GLY A 30 51.19 22.48 -12.69
C GLY A 30 50.38 22.82 -13.96
N HIS A 31 49.47 23.81 -13.82
CA HIS A 31 48.66 24.52 -14.84
C HIS A 31 47.59 23.67 -15.59
N GLU A 32 46.34 24.08 -15.83
CA GLU A 32 45.71 25.40 -15.98
C GLU A 32 44.16 25.28 -15.99
N ALA A 33 43.46 26.43 -16.01
CA ALA A 33 42.02 26.65 -16.26
C ALA A 33 41.02 26.61 -15.07
N ARG A 34 40.98 27.76 -14.38
CA ARG A 34 39.83 28.34 -13.66
C ARG A 34 38.63 28.59 -14.59
N THR A 35 37.43 28.28 -14.13
CA THR A 35 36.24 29.11 -14.38
C THR A 35 35.43 29.29 -13.08
N LYS A 36 35.39 30.56 -12.66
CA LYS A 36 34.60 31.14 -11.57
C LYS A 36 33.11 31.09 -11.88
N TRP A 37 32.29 30.87 -10.86
CA TRP A 37 30.96 31.46 -10.76
C TRP A 37 30.77 32.05 -9.36
N ASP A 38 30.92 33.37 -9.28
CA ASP A 38 30.64 34.18 -8.10
C ASP A 38 29.13 34.47 -7.98
N LEU A 39 28.69 34.61 -6.74
CA LEU A 39 27.36 35.00 -6.27
C LEU A 39 27.04 36.49 -6.48
N HIS A 40 25.74 36.78 -6.39
CA HIS A 40 25.06 38.04 -5.98
C HIS A 40 24.64 39.06 -7.08
N PRO A 41 23.68 39.98 -6.80
CA PRO A 41 22.23 39.74 -6.89
C PRO A 41 21.54 40.83 -7.78
N SER A 42 20.27 40.65 -8.14
CA SER A 42 19.50 41.74 -8.79
C SER A 42 18.08 41.88 -8.24
N LYS A 43 17.79 43.14 -7.90
CA LYS A 43 16.59 43.69 -7.29
C LYS A 43 15.46 43.91 -8.30
N GLU A 44 14.25 43.95 -7.74
CA GLU A 44 13.12 44.87 -8.02
C GLU A 44 12.63 45.06 -9.46
N ALA A 45 11.38 44.64 -9.70
CA ALA A 45 10.41 45.47 -10.42
C ALA A 45 8.96 45.13 -9.99
N VAL A 46 8.32 46.14 -9.40
CA VAL A 46 6.89 46.25 -9.08
C VAL A 46 6.10 46.51 -10.37
N PRO A 47 4.80 46.14 -10.42
CA PRO A 47 3.84 47.03 -11.05
C PRO A 47 2.71 47.47 -10.13
N ARG A 48 2.29 48.70 -10.42
CA ARG A 48 1.51 49.64 -9.63
C ARG A 48 0.02 49.29 -9.54
N ARG A 49 -0.58 49.80 -8.45
CA ARG A 49 -2.00 50.19 -8.32
C ARG A 49 -2.47 51.02 -9.52
N PHE A 50 -3.73 50.81 -9.91
CA PHE A 50 -4.59 51.89 -10.42
C PHE A 50 -5.95 51.84 -9.72
N GLU A 51 -6.54 53.02 -9.66
CA GLU A 51 -7.53 53.50 -8.70
C GLU A 51 -8.98 53.19 -9.08
N VAL A 52 -9.84 53.40 -8.07
CA VAL A 52 -11.31 53.45 -8.10
C VAL A 52 -11.79 54.76 -8.74
N PRO A 53 -12.99 54.80 -9.35
CA PRO A 53 -14.05 55.69 -8.85
C PRO A 53 -15.39 54.91 -8.73
N SER A 54 -16.05 54.84 -7.57
CA SER A 54 -16.91 55.83 -6.88
C SER A 54 -18.38 55.78 -7.29
N SER A 55 -19.25 55.48 -6.31
CA SER A 55 -20.68 55.89 -6.15
C SER A 55 -21.68 55.46 -7.25
N ALA A 56 -22.97 55.17 -6.99
CA ALA A 56 -23.87 55.63 -5.96
C ALA A 56 -25.02 54.65 -5.70
N SER A 57 -25.53 54.74 -4.48
CA SER A 57 -26.80 54.23 -3.96
C SER A 57 -28.05 54.70 -4.74
N ARG A 58 -29.07 53.84 -4.86
CA ARG A 58 -30.49 54.10 -4.50
C ARG A 58 -31.37 52.87 -4.76
N SER A 59 -31.95 52.32 -3.71
CA SER A 59 -33.25 51.60 -3.72
C SER A 59 -34.40 52.65 -3.77
N PRO A 60 -35.69 52.29 -3.69
CA PRO A 60 -36.40 51.01 -3.89
C PRO A 60 -37.52 51.18 -4.96
N VAL A 61 -38.36 50.17 -5.23
CA VAL A 61 -39.80 50.15 -4.89
C VAL A 61 -40.43 48.86 -5.46
N SER A 62 -41.52 48.52 -4.79
CA SER A 62 -42.33 47.31 -4.66
C SER A 62 -43.10 46.80 -5.87
N SER A 63 -43.77 45.66 -5.60
CA SER A 63 -45.14 45.28 -6.02
C SER A 63 -45.29 44.89 -7.50
N ASP A 64 -46.02 43.85 -7.89
CA ASP A 64 -46.92 42.92 -7.21
C ASP A 64 -47.45 41.98 -8.32
N PHE A 65 -47.93 40.78 -7.92
CA PHE A 65 -48.97 40.00 -8.62
C PHE A 65 -48.66 39.49 -10.05
N SER A 66 -49.10 38.35 -10.55
CA SER A 66 -49.78 37.14 -10.07
C SER A 66 -50.08 36.36 -11.36
N THR A 67 -50.22 35.02 -11.28
CA THR A 67 -51.06 34.19 -12.19
C THR A 67 -50.72 34.22 -13.69
N GLN A 68 -50.35 33.13 -14.36
CA GLN A 68 -51.23 32.01 -14.70
C GLN A 68 -50.41 31.02 -15.56
N SER A 69 -50.54 29.72 -15.33
CA SER A 69 -50.34 28.68 -16.36
C SER A 69 -51.62 28.62 -17.24
N PRO A 70 -51.59 28.16 -18.52
CA PRO A 70 -51.30 26.76 -18.86
C PRO A 70 -50.56 26.50 -20.20
N HIS A 71 -50.09 25.24 -20.34
CA HIS A 71 -49.65 24.42 -21.50
C HIS A 71 -50.33 24.66 -22.89
N PRO A 72 -49.93 23.99 -24.02
CA PRO A 72 -48.78 23.10 -24.35
C PRO A 72 -48.10 23.32 -25.74
N ALA A 73 -47.09 22.48 -26.07
CA ALA A 73 -46.56 22.11 -27.42
C ALA A 73 -45.80 23.20 -28.21
N ASP A 74 -44.75 22.97 -29.00
CA ASP A 74 -44.03 21.79 -29.48
C ASP A 74 -42.67 22.24 -30.06
N HIS A 75 -41.72 21.30 -30.18
CA HIS A 75 -40.52 21.32 -31.04
C HIS A 75 -39.45 22.44 -30.93
N ALA A 76 -38.26 22.08 -30.44
CA ALA A 76 -37.00 22.34 -31.16
C ALA A 76 -35.82 21.51 -30.60
N GLN A 77 -35.04 20.97 -31.53
CA GLN A 77 -33.87 20.13 -31.34
C GLN A 77 -32.68 20.84 -30.67
N SER A 78 -31.76 19.99 -30.18
CA SER A 78 -30.31 20.20 -30.06
C SER A 78 -29.77 20.71 -28.72
N ARG A 79 -29.19 19.78 -27.96
CA ARG A 79 -27.75 19.76 -27.58
C ARG A 79 -27.46 18.53 -26.68
N ARG A 80 -27.06 17.41 -27.29
CA ARG A 80 -26.45 16.28 -26.57
C ARG A 80 -25.00 16.63 -26.25
N CYS A 81 -24.70 16.88 -24.98
CA CYS A 81 -23.35 16.94 -24.45
C CYS A 81 -23.17 15.87 -23.35
N ARG A 82 -22.21 14.97 -23.61
CA ARG A 82 -21.42 14.14 -22.66
C ARG A 82 -21.95 14.02 -21.22
N ASN A 83 -22.80 13.04 -20.95
CA ASN A 83 -22.99 12.46 -19.61
C ASN A 83 -23.54 11.02 -19.62
N THR A 84 -23.58 10.34 -20.77
CA THR A 84 -24.15 9.00 -20.91
C THR A 84 -23.29 7.90 -20.27
N SER A 85 -21.98 8.10 -20.10
CA SER A 85 -21.08 7.04 -19.61
C SER A 85 -21.25 6.69 -18.13
N HIS A 86 -21.71 7.61 -17.27
CA HIS A 86 -21.91 7.32 -15.84
C HIS A 86 -23.20 6.51 -15.62
N VAL A 87 -24.28 6.93 -16.29
CA VAL A 87 -25.59 6.27 -16.22
C VAL A 87 -25.48 4.85 -16.77
N ASP A 88 -24.85 4.65 -17.93
CA ASP A 88 -24.66 3.31 -18.51
C ASP A 88 -23.83 2.38 -17.59
N ARG A 89 -22.85 2.94 -16.86
CA ARG A 89 -22.04 2.21 -15.87
C ARG A 89 -22.87 1.80 -14.66
N GLU A 90 -23.71 2.69 -14.14
CA GLU A 90 -24.61 2.38 -13.02
C GLU A 90 -25.63 1.30 -13.38
N TRP A 91 -26.23 1.35 -14.57
CA TRP A 91 -27.14 0.30 -15.07
C TRP A 91 -26.45 -1.05 -15.24
N THR A 92 -25.21 -1.04 -15.75
CA THR A 92 -24.41 -2.26 -15.88
C THR A 92 -24.08 -2.84 -14.51
N ALA A 93 -23.65 -2.02 -13.55
CA ALA A 93 -23.35 -2.46 -12.19
C ALA A 93 -24.60 -2.97 -11.46
N ALA A 94 -25.75 -2.31 -11.64
CA ALA A 94 -27.02 -2.73 -11.09
C ALA A 94 -27.43 -4.11 -11.61
N SER A 95 -27.31 -4.34 -12.93
CA SER A 95 -27.59 -5.64 -13.54
C SER A 95 -26.72 -6.77 -12.97
N ARG A 96 -25.43 -6.49 -12.72
CA ARG A 96 -24.50 -7.46 -12.07
C ARG A 96 -24.89 -7.77 -10.63
N MET A 97 -25.44 -6.80 -9.91
CA MET A 97 -25.82 -6.95 -8.50
C MET A 97 -27.18 -7.60 -8.30
N VAL A 98 -28.12 -7.38 -9.21
CA VAL A 98 -29.42 -8.07 -9.21
C VAL A 98 -29.23 -9.58 -9.38
N ILE A 99 -28.18 -10.02 -10.09
CA ILE A 99 -27.81 -11.44 -10.19
C ILE A 99 -27.36 -12.01 -8.82
N LEU A 100 -26.74 -11.19 -7.98
CA LEU A 100 -26.26 -11.57 -6.65
C LEU A 100 -27.36 -11.54 -5.57
N ASP A 101 -28.43 -10.77 -5.78
CA ASP A 101 -29.49 -10.52 -4.79
C ASP A 101 -30.74 -11.43 -4.95
N ARG A 102 -30.67 -12.47 -5.80
CA ARG A 102 -31.75 -13.47 -5.88
C ARG A 102 -31.68 -14.45 -4.71
N ARG A 103 -32.10 -14.01 -3.52
CA ARG A 103 -32.57 -14.91 -2.45
C ARG A 103 -34.08 -14.81 -2.25
N LEU A 104 -34.64 -16.01 -2.06
CA LEU A 104 -35.97 -16.42 -1.62
C LEU A 104 -36.41 -15.72 -0.30
N PRO A 105 -37.72 -15.70 0.04
CA PRO A 105 -38.27 -14.95 1.17
C PRO A 105 -37.64 -15.38 2.51
N PRO A 106 -37.66 -14.51 3.53
CA PRO A 106 -36.99 -14.78 4.80
C PRO A 106 -37.72 -15.89 5.55
N GLU A 107 -37.13 -17.09 5.60
CA GLU A 107 -37.43 -18.02 6.68
C GLU A 107 -36.84 -17.45 7.97
N ARG A 108 -37.73 -17.17 8.91
CA ARG A 108 -37.42 -16.82 10.30
C ARG A 108 -36.64 -17.98 10.95
N PRO A 109 -35.74 -17.65 11.87
CA PRO A 109 -35.78 -18.29 13.17
C PRO A 109 -36.12 -17.25 14.23
N ASP A 110 -37.14 -17.57 15.01
CA ASP A 110 -37.59 -16.84 16.18
C ASP A 110 -36.44 -16.60 17.15
N ILE A 111 -36.15 -15.32 17.46
CA ILE A 111 -35.80 -14.89 18.81
C ILE A 111 -36.55 -13.58 19.08
N THR A 112 -37.41 -13.65 20.08
CA THR A 112 -38.43 -12.69 20.48
C THR A 112 -37.89 -11.34 20.95
N CYS A 113 -38.60 -10.30 20.49
CA CYS A 113 -38.86 -8.97 21.05
C CYS A 113 -38.20 -8.55 22.37
N ILE A 114 -37.63 -7.34 22.37
CA ILE A 114 -38.22 -6.21 23.13
C ILE A 114 -38.24 -4.97 22.20
N ASP A 115 -39.45 -4.58 21.82
CA ASP A 115 -39.82 -3.25 21.31
C ASP A 115 -40.01 -2.26 22.47
N LEU A 116 -39.94 -0.96 22.14
CA LEU A 116 -40.36 0.28 22.82
C LEU A 116 -39.17 1.26 22.84
N MET A 117 -39.12 2.41 22.17
CA MET A 117 -40.12 3.33 21.62
C MET A 117 -39.47 4.02 20.40
N GLY A 118 -40.15 4.36 19.30
CA GLY A 118 -41.29 5.26 19.25
C GLY A 118 -40.86 6.58 18.60
N SER A 119 -41.06 6.65 17.28
CA SER A 119 -41.35 7.85 16.46
C SER A 119 -41.04 9.23 17.07
N LEU A 120 -40.11 9.98 16.47
CA LEU A 120 -40.26 11.43 16.34
C LEU A 120 -39.50 12.00 15.14
N LYS A 121 -40.24 12.81 14.40
CA LYS A 121 -39.95 13.45 13.12
C LYS A 121 -38.84 14.49 13.24
N GLU A 122 -38.16 14.68 12.11
CA GLU A 122 -37.33 15.85 11.79
C GLU A 122 -38.08 17.15 12.07
N HIS A 123 -37.44 18.06 12.82
CA HIS A 123 -37.73 19.49 12.71
C HIS A 123 -36.52 20.36 13.02
N ASP A 124 -36.52 21.48 12.29
CA ASP A 124 -35.60 22.61 12.24
C ASP A 124 -35.05 23.09 13.59
N TRP A 125 -33.79 23.55 13.55
CA TRP A 125 -33.25 24.47 14.55
C TRP A 125 -32.67 25.72 13.86
N THR A 126 -33.50 26.75 13.77
CA THR A 126 -33.06 28.15 13.76
C THR A 126 -33.51 28.84 15.05
N ARG A 127 -32.73 29.83 15.47
CA ARG A 127 -32.92 30.83 16.54
C ARG A 127 -32.40 30.48 17.95
N ALA A 128 -31.33 31.21 18.30
CA ALA A 128 -30.86 31.50 19.64
C ALA A 128 -31.84 32.42 20.41
N PRO A 129 -31.63 32.54 21.74
CA PRO A 129 -31.57 33.89 22.31
C PRO A 129 -30.37 34.10 23.23
N THR A 130 -29.91 35.35 23.18
CA THR A 130 -28.90 36.03 23.99
C THR A 130 -29.30 36.19 25.46
N THR A 131 -28.34 36.06 26.38
CA THR A 131 -28.16 36.97 27.54
C THR A 131 -26.74 36.90 28.07
N SER A 132 -26.29 38.02 28.61
CA SER A 132 -24.91 38.47 28.77
C SER A 132 -24.27 38.11 30.12
N GLY A 133 -22.95 37.83 30.09
CA GLY A 133 -21.98 38.51 30.95
C GLY A 133 -21.42 37.74 32.15
N LYS A 134 -20.22 37.14 31.99
CA LYS A 134 -18.95 37.55 32.64
C LYS A 134 -17.88 36.45 32.56
N ALA A 135 -16.74 36.82 31.98
CA ALA A 135 -15.38 36.30 32.14
C ALA A 135 -15.18 34.78 32.43
N MET A 136 -14.89 34.00 31.38
CA MET A 136 -14.19 32.71 31.51
C MET A 136 -12.73 32.86 31.09
N GLY A 137 -11.83 32.56 32.02
CA GLY A 137 -10.42 32.33 31.76
C GLY A 137 -10.21 31.09 30.88
N MET A 138 -9.11 31.10 30.14
CA MET A 138 -8.64 30.02 29.26
C MET A 138 -8.62 28.66 29.98
N GLY A 139 -9.66 27.86 29.76
CA GLY A 139 -9.78 26.49 30.22
C GLY A 139 -9.47 25.49 29.11
N ARG A 140 -8.30 24.85 29.22
CA ARG A 140 -7.93 23.51 28.73
C ARG A 140 -8.83 22.89 27.64
N LEU A 141 -8.39 22.95 26.38
CA LEU A 141 -8.75 21.96 25.37
C LEU A 141 -7.75 20.80 25.42
N SER A 142 -7.90 19.95 26.44
CA SER A 142 -7.29 18.62 26.50
C SER A 142 -8.31 17.63 25.91
N TRP A 143 -8.34 17.49 24.59
CA TRP A 143 -9.10 16.41 23.95
C TRP A 143 -8.36 15.09 24.21
N SER A 144 -9.02 14.19 24.92
CA SER A 144 -8.45 12.93 25.37
C SER A 144 -8.26 11.95 24.20
N TRP A 145 -7.01 11.59 23.92
CA TRP A 145 -6.64 10.46 23.05
C TRP A 145 -6.99 9.08 23.66
N GLN A 146 -7.46 9.05 24.91
CA GLN A 146 -7.91 7.82 25.59
C GLN A 146 -9.10 7.15 24.87
N ALA A 147 -9.90 7.89 24.10
CA ALA A 147 -10.95 7.33 23.24
C ALA A 147 -10.44 6.75 21.90
N LEU A 148 -9.21 7.09 21.50
CA LEU A 148 -8.55 6.66 20.25
C LEU A 148 -7.66 5.41 20.42
N ILE A 149 -7.24 5.10 21.65
CA ILE A 149 -6.45 3.89 21.95
C ILE A 149 -7.32 2.63 21.92
N ARG A 150 -8.60 2.71 22.29
CA ARG A 150 -9.52 1.55 22.28
C ARG A 150 -9.89 0.98 20.90
N PRO A 151 -10.04 1.75 19.81
CA PRO A 151 -10.28 1.17 18.50
C PRO A 151 -9.02 0.64 17.79
N CYS A 152 -7.81 1.03 18.23
CA CYS A 152 -6.55 0.56 17.64
C CYS A 152 -5.91 -0.60 18.43
N ALA A 153 -6.21 -0.72 19.73
CA ALA A 153 -5.96 -1.92 20.51
C ALA A 153 -7.10 -2.92 20.27
N MET A 154 -6.94 -3.72 19.22
CA MET A 154 -7.65 -4.97 19.00
C MET A 154 -7.82 -5.77 20.30
N GLU A 155 -9.02 -5.83 20.89
CA GLU A 155 -9.40 -6.93 21.79
C GLU A 155 -9.56 -8.19 20.94
N MET A 156 -8.44 -8.82 20.60
CA MET A 156 -8.37 -10.12 19.94
C MET A 156 -7.74 -11.16 20.88
N VAL A 157 -8.54 -12.15 21.24
CA VAL A 157 -8.27 -13.48 21.85
C VAL A 157 -7.25 -13.61 23.02
N GLN A 158 -7.74 -14.28 24.08
CA GLN A 158 -7.18 -14.50 25.42
C GLN A 158 -5.88 -15.32 25.55
N SER A 159 -5.16 -15.68 24.48
CA SER A 159 -3.96 -16.55 24.59
C SER A 159 -2.60 -15.83 24.59
N GLY A 160 -2.55 -14.50 24.48
CA GLY A 160 -1.29 -13.74 24.29
C GLY A 160 -1.18 -12.41 25.06
N ARG A 161 -1.67 -12.35 26.31
CA ARG A 161 -1.74 -11.10 27.09
C ARG A 161 -0.42 -10.32 27.17
N ILE A 162 0.73 -11.00 27.29
CA ILE A 162 2.05 -10.35 27.41
C ILE A 162 2.52 -9.79 26.05
N GLU A 163 2.18 -10.45 24.95
CA GLU A 163 2.59 -10.08 23.59
C GLU A 163 1.85 -8.85 23.06
N LEU A 164 0.57 -8.68 23.40
CA LEU A 164 -0.21 -7.49 23.07
C LEU A 164 0.24 -6.22 23.83
N HIS A 165 0.71 -6.35 25.07
CA HIS A 165 1.11 -5.20 25.89
C HIS A 165 2.32 -4.45 25.32
N LEU A 166 3.26 -5.15 24.70
CA LEU A 166 4.46 -4.55 24.10
C LEU A 166 4.14 -3.80 22.79
N LEU A 167 3.23 -4.32 21.97
CA LEU A 167 2.73 -3.61 20.79
C LEU A 167 1.87 -2.39 21.17
N GLN A 168 1.09 -2.50 22.26
CA GLN A 168 0.44 -1.34 22.87
C GLN A 168 1.48 -0.31 23.35
N GLY A 169 2.65 -0.76 23.82
CA GLY A 169 3.82 0.07 24.11
C GLY A 169 4.28 0.90 22.92
N CYS A 170 4.27 0.35 21.70
CA CYS A 170 4.58 1.12 20.49
C CYS A 170 3.60 2.27 20.28
N CYS A 171 2.29 2.03 20.40
CA CYS A 171 1.28 3.08 20.26
C CYS A 171 1.42 4.17 21.33
N LEU A 172 1.64 3.77 22.59
CA LEU A 172 1.81 4.70 23.71
C LEU A 172 3.04 5.60 23.53
N GLU A 173 4.18 5.03 23.12
CA GLU A 173 5.39 5.80 22.91
C GLU A 173 5.33 6.64 21.62
N ALA A 174 4.57 6.22 20.60
CA ALA A 174 4.28 7.05 19.43
C ALA A 174 3.49 8.31 19.80
N GLU A 175 2.43 8.18 20.60
CA GLU A 175 1.68 9.34 21.11
C GLU A 175 2.55 10.26 21.96
N ARG A 176 3.44 9.69 22.78
CA ARG A 176 4.37 10.48 23.57
C ARG A 176 5.35 11.23 22.66
N ALA A 177 5.87 10.59 21.63
CA ALA A 177 6.75 11.21 20.65
C ALA A 177 6.05 12.38 19.94
N ASP A 178 4.78 12.24 19.54
CA ASP A 178 4.01 13.34 18.94
C ASP A 178 3.89 14.55 19.88
N ARG A 179 3.57 14.31 21.16
CA ARG A 179 3.47 15.38 22.18
C ARG A 179 4.81 16.08 22.39
N VAL A 180 5.89 15.31 22.51
CA VAL A 180 7.24 15.85 22.67
C VAL A 180 7.64 16.68 21.46
N ALA A 181 7.44 16.17 20.24
CA ALA A 181 7.72 16.91 19.02
C ALA A 181 6.92 18.22 18.95
N PHE A 182 5.64 18.20 19.31
CA PHE A 182 4.79 19.39 19.39
C PHE A 182 5.33 20.42 20.39
N HIS A 183 5.71 20.00 21.60
CA HIS A 183 6.32 20.87 22.60
C HIS A 183 7.63 21.49 22.11
N LEU A 184 8.49 20.72 21.45
CA LEU A 184 9.75 21.20 20.90
C LEU A 184 9.57 22.17 19.73
N VAL A 185 8.52 22.02 18.91
CA VAL A 185 8.13 23.03 17.91
C VAL A 185 7.74 24.33 18.61
N GLY A 186 6.93 24.25 19.67
CA GLY A 186 6.59 25.41 20.50
C GLY A 186 7.82 26.07 21.13
N LEU A 187 8.81 25.27 21.57
CA LEU A 187 10.09 25.77 22.07
C LEU A 187 10.84 26.53 20.98
N ARG A 188 11.03 25.91 19.81
CA ARG A 188 11.72 26.50 18.66
C ARG A 188 11.15 27.86 18.28
N ASN A 189 9.82 27.96 18.18
CA ASN A 189 9.13 29.20 17.79
C ASN A 189 9.29 30.33 18.82
N ALA A 190 9.73 29.99 20.04
CA ALA A 190 9.95 30.93 21.12
C ALA A 190 11.43 31.29 21.36
N LEU A 191 12.36 30.69 20.62
CA LEU A 191 13.77 31.02 20.69
C LEU A 191 14.09 32.18 19.75
N PRO A 192 15.11 33.01 20.05
CA PRO A 192 15.57 34.07 19.15
C PRO A 192 15.99 33.52 17.78
N GLU A 193 15.91 34.36 16.74
CA GLU A 193 16.31 34.00 15.38
C GLU A 193 17.78 33.56 15.35
N GLY A 194 18.00 32.28 15.05
CA GLY A 194 19.31 31.65 14.94
C GLY A 194 19.18 30.22 14.39
N PRO A 195 20.25 29.64 13.83
CA PRO A 195 20.21 28.29 13.27
C PRO A 195 20.15 27.24 14.40
N HIS A 196 18.94 26.89 14.84
CA HIS A 196 18.69 25.81 15.79
C HIS A 196 18.68 24.43 15.10
N THR A 197 19.71 24.14 14.30
CA THR A 197 19.76 22.97 13.41
C THR A 197 19.56 21.65 14.15
N HIS A 198 20.25 21.45 15.28
CA HIS A 198 20.10 20.23 16.08
C HIS A 198 18.70 20.07 16.69
N LEU A 199 18.01 21.17 17.04
CA LEU A 199 16.63 21.13 17.53
C LEU A 199 15.67 20.73 16.40
N VAL A 200 15.84 21.30 15.21
CA VAL A 200 15.02 20.95 14.03
C VAL A 200 15.18 19.48 13.67
N VAL A 201 16.42 18.98 13.60
CA VAL A 201 16.68 17.57 13.31
C VAL A 201 16.09 16.67 14.40
N THR A 202 16.24 17.04 15.68
CA THR A 202 15.64 16.27 16.79
C THR A 202 14.12 16.18 16.65
N ILE A 203 13.44 17.29 16.34
CA ILE A 203 11.98 17.31 16.13
C ILE A 203 11.58 16.34 15.02
N GLU A 204 12.31 16.36 13.90
CA GLU A 204 11.98 15.52 12.74
C GLU A 204 12.22 14.04 13.04
N GLU A 205 13.34 13.69 13.66
CA GLU A 205 13.65 12.31 14.02
C GLU A 205 12.65 11.75 15.05
N ILE A 206 12.15 12.56 15.99
CA ILE A 206 11.08 12.15 16.92
C ILE A 206 9.77 11.86 16.17
N ARG A 207 9.42 12.65 15.15
CA ARG A 207 8.24 12.40 14.30
C ARG A 207 8.40 11.10 13.50
N ILE A 208 9.61 10.84 12.99
CA ILE A 208 9.92 9.57 12.33
C ILE A 208 9.75 8.41 13.30
N SER A 209 10.21 8.52 14.56
CA SER A 209 9.99 7.48 15.59
C SER A 209 8.51 7.21 15.81
N SER A 210 7.69 8.25 15.98
CA SER A 210 6.22 8.12 16.12
C SER A 210 5.61 7.35 14.95
N ARG A 211 5.98 7.74 13.72
CA ARG A 211 5.49 7.10 12.50
C ARG A 211 5.90 5.61 12.43
N LEU A 212 7.16 5.29 12.69
CA LEU A 212 7.68 3.92 12.62
C LEU A 212 7.06 3.00 13.69
N LEU A 213 6.83 3.51 14.90
CA LEU A 213 6.15 2.75 15.96
C LEU A 213 4.71 2.41 15.60
N ARG A 214 3.99 3.38 15.00
CA ARG A 214 2.63 3.15 14.48
C ARG A 214 2.65 2.13 13.34
N GLU A 215 3.60 2.23 12.42
CA GLU A 215 3.77 1.24 11.34
C GLU A 215 4.01 -0.18 11.88
N LEU A 216 4.90 -0.34 12.85
CA LEU A 216 5.17 -1.65 13.46
C LEU A 216 3.92 -2.24 14.12
N ALA A 217 3.16 -1.42 14.86
CA ALA A 217 1.89 -1.84 15.44
C ALA A 217 0.88 -2.24 14.35
N GLU A 218 0.77 -1.49 13.25
CA GLU A 218 -0.11 -1.85 12.13
C GLU A 218 0.33 -3.16 11.44
N TYR A 219 1.60 -3.29 11.08
CA TYR A 219 2.13 -4.49 10.40
C TYR A 219 2.08 -5.74 11.28
N SER A 220 2.13 -5.59 12.60
CA SER A 220 2.04 -6.71 13.54
C SER A 220 0.70 -7.45 13.45
N GLN A 221 -0.36 -6.75 13.02
CA GLN A 221 -1.68 -7.34 12.83
C GLN A 221 -1.73 -8.21 11.57
N VAL A 222 -0.95 -7.86 10.54
CA VAL A 222 -0.86 -8.61 9.29
C VAL A 222 0.08 -9.80 9.46
N HIS A 223 1.26 -9.56 10.02
CA HIS A 223 2.32 -10.56 10.17
C HIS A 223 2.36 -11.13 11.59
N PHE A 224 1.19 -11.53 12.11
CA PHE A 224 1.01 -11.95 13.50
C PHE A 224 1.95 -13.09 13.91
N SER A 225 2.20 -14.05 13.00
CA SER A 225 3.09 -15.20 13.24
C SER A 225 4.54 -14.81 13.55
N ARG A 226 4.93 -13.57 13.28
CA ARG A 226 6.30 -13.06 13.48
C ARG A 226 6.42 -12.04 14.59
N VAL A 227 5.29 -11.65 15.18
CA VAL A 227 5.25 -10.74 16.33
C VAL A 227 6.15 -11.24 17.47
N PRO A 228 6.13 -12.54 17.87
CA PRO A 228 7.00 -13.02 18.95
C PRO A 228 8.48 -12.69 18.76
N VAL A 229 8.98 -12.77 17.51
CA VAL A 229 10.38 -12.46 17.18
C VAL A 229 10.67 -10.96 17.34
N VAL A 230 9.78 -10.10 16.86
CA VAL A 230 9.96 -8.64 16.92
C VAL A 230 9.83 -8.12 18.35
N LEU A 231 9.02 -8.78 19.18
CA LEU A 231 8.80 -8.38 20.57
C LEU A 231 10.07 -8.40 21.41
N ASP A 232 10.92 -9.41 21.26
CA ASP A 232 12.16 -9.53 22.01
C ASP A 232 13.10 -8.34 21.75
N TYR A 233 13.12 -7.83 20.52
CA TYR A 233 13.88 -6.63 20.16
C TYR A 233 13.19 -5.32 20.59
N LEU A 234 11.86 -5.27 20.61
CA LEU A 234 11.13 -4.11 21.14
C LEU A 234 11.34 -3.95 22.64
N GLU A 235 11.49 -5.04 23.39
CA GLU A 235 11.86 -5.00 24.82
C GLU A 235 13.24 -4.34 25.05
N ILE A 236 14.14 -4.41 24.06
CA ILE A 236 15.44 -3.73 24.09
C ILE A 236 15.27 -2.23 23.88
N LEU A 237 14.53 -1.83 22.85
CA LEU A 237 14.43 -0.45 22.39
C LEU A 237 13.46 0.42 23.19
N LEU A 238 12.23 -0.05 23.42
CA LEU A 238 11.14 0.79 23.94
C LEU A 238 11.49 1.46 25.28
N PRO A 239 12.15 0.80 26.25
CA PRO A 239 12.58 1.47 27.48
C PRO A 239 13.55 2.63 27.25
N CYS A 240 14.51 2.47 26.33
CA CYS A 240 15.50 3.51 25.99
C CYS A 240 14.85 4.71 25.30
N LEU A 241 13.94 4.45 24.35
CA LEU A 241 13.17 5.49 23.69
C LEU A 241 12.27 6.23 24.69
N SER A 242 11.50 5.48 25.49
CA SER A 242 10.59 6.01 26.51
C SER A 242 11.32 6.91 27.50
N ARG A 243 12.51 6.50 27.95
CA ARG A 243 13.36 7.30 28.83
C ARG A 243 13.79 8.61 28.15
N SER A 244 14.27 8.57 26.91
CA SER A 244 14.64 9.79 26.17
C SER A 244 13.48 10.79 26.04
N LEU A 245 12.28 10.31 25.71
CA LEU A 245 11.10 11.16 25.59
C LEU A 245 10.69 11.79 26.94
N ARG A 246 10.82 11.05 28.04
CA ARG A 246 10.55 11.57 29.40
C ARG A 246 11.59 12.58 29.86
N ASP A 247 12.88 12.34 29.59
CA ASP A 247 13.95 13.27 29.94
C ASP A 247 13.77 14.60 29.18
N ILE A 248 13.43 14.56 27.89
CA ILE A 248 13.08 15.76 27.11
C ILE A 248 11.91 16.51 27.75
N THR A 249 10.84 15.79 28.11
CA THR A 249 9.66 16.38 28.74
C THR A 249 10.04 17.08 30.05
N THR A 250 10.86 16.43 30.88
CA THR A 250 11.34 16.96 32.17
C THR A 250 12.13 18.25 31.97
N HIS A 251 13.04 18.29 31.00
CA HIS A 251 13.80 19.51 30.69
C HIS A 251 12.93 20.63 30.11
N TYR A 252 11.96 20.28 29.27
CA TYR A 252 11.03 21.24 28.68
C TYR A 252 10.13 21.90 29.74
N GLU A 253 9.69 21.12 30.72
CA GLU A 253 8.79 21.53 31.81
C GLU A 253 9.51 22.26 32.96
N ASP A 254 10.84 22.30 32.98
CA ASP A 254 11.63 23.00 33.99
C ASP A 254 11.44 24.53 33.91
N LYS A 255 10.42 25.03 34.65
CA LYS A 255 10.04 26.44 34.67
C LYS A 255 11.07 27.34 35.35
N THR A 256 12.07 26.78 36.04
CA THR A 256 13.13 27.56 36.69
C THR A 256 14.10 28.18 35.69
N LEU A 257 14.12 27.66 34.45
CA LEU A 257 15.00 28.11 33.38
C LEU A 257 14.25 28.88 32.30
N THR A 258 14.95 29.83 31.68
CA THR A 258 14.51 30.46 30.42
C THR A 258 14.39 29.42 29.31
N ARG A 259 13.55 29.68 28.30
CA ARG A 259 13.33 28.76 27.18
C ARG A 259 14.63 28.36 26.46
N GLU A 260 15.53 29.32 26.27
CA GLU A 260 16.85 29.08 25.68
C GLU A 260 17.73 28.19 26.56
N ASN A 261 17.77 28.46 27.88
CA ASN A 261 18.54 27.65 28.81
C ASN A 261 17.96 26.24 28.98
N ARG A 262 16.64 26.04 28.81
CA ARG A 262 16.05 24.70 28.74
C ARG A 262 16.59 23.90 27.57
N TRP A 263 16.61 24.48 26.36
CA TRP A 263 17.17 23.80 25.19
C TRP A 263 18.66 23.48 25.38
N ARG A 264 19.47 24.48 25.78
CA ARG A 264 20.91 24.33 25.98
C ARG A 264 21.23 23.25 27.03
N LYS A 265 20.56 23.31 28.20
CA LYS A 265 20.74 22.34 29.28
C LYS A 265 20.30 20.94 28.85
N MET A 266 19.15 20.81 28.18
CA MET A 266 18.66 19.53 27.67
C MET A 266 19.65 18.91 26.69
N TYR A 267 20.07 19.67 25.68
CA TYR A 267 20.97 19.19 24.66
C TYR A 267 22.30 18.73 25.26
N HIS A 268 22.94 19.54 26.11
CA HIS A 268 24.22 19.18 26.72
C HIS A 268 24.12 18.07 27.77
N SER A 269 23.10 18.10 28.65
CA SER A 269 22.91 17.06 29.66
C SER A 269 22.69 15.71 29.00
N MET A 270 21.75 15.66 28.05
CA MET A 270 21.44 14.41 27.36
C MET A 270 22.57 13.97 26.43
N THR A 271 23.37 14.87 25.84
CA THR A 271 24.55 14.48 25.04
C THR A 271 25.69 13.96 25.91
N LYS A 272 25.86 14.50 27.12
CA LYS A 272 26.87 14.04 28.08
C LYS A 272 26.54 12.63 28.60
N GLU A 273 25.26 12.27 28.64
CA GLU A 273 24.83 10.90 28.88
C GLU A 273 25.25 9.97 27.73
N ALA A 274 25.44 8.68 28.05
CA ALA A 274 25.57 7.61 27.06
C ALA A 274 26.69 7.79 26.02
N GLY A 275 27.91 8.03 26.50
CA GLY A 275 29.12 8.00 25.66
C GLY A 275 29.24 9.17 24.68
N GLY A 276 28.52 10.27 24.87
CA GLY A 276 28.63 11.46 24.01
C GLY A 276 27.65 11.48 22.83
N LEU A 277 26.72 10.53 22.75
CA LEU A 277 25.76 10.44 21.64
C LEU A 277 24.77 11.61 21.68
N SER A 278 24.84 12.50 20.69
CA SER A 278 23.97 13.67 20.65
C SER A 278 22.50 13.28 20.54
N LEU A 279 21.61 14.16 21.01
CA LEU A 279 20.18 13.89 21.02
C LEU A 279 19.60 13.54 19.62
N PRO A 280 19.95 14.26 18.53
CA PRO A 280 19.53 13.85 17.18
C PRO A 280 20.04 12.45 16.80
N GLN A 281 21.33 12.16 17.02
CA GLN A 281 21.94 10.86 16.68
C GLN A 281 21.28 9.71 17.44
N ARG A 282 20.85 9.94 18.68
CA ARG A 282 20.12 8.96 19.47
C ARG A 282 18.79 8.57 18.83
N PHE A 283 18.02 9.53 18.31
CA PHE A 283 16.77 9.21 17.60
C PHE A 283 17.02 8.61 16.23
N ILE A 284 18.09 9.01 15.51
CA ILE A 284 18.51 8.34 14.27
C ILE A 284 18.80 6.85 14.54
N LEU A 285 19.51 6.54 15.63
CA LEU A 285 19.78 5.16 16.05
C LEU A 285 18.48 4.37 16.32
N TYR A 286 17.55 4.96 17.06
CA TYR A 286 16.24 4.36 17.32
C TYR A 286 15.45 4.12 16.03
N ASN A 287 15.43 5.10 15.13
CA ASN A 287 14.70 5.03 13.86
C ASN A 287 15.29 3.99 12.92
N HIS A 288 16.63 3.86 12.89
CA HIS A 288 17.30 2.81 12.15
C HIS A 288 16.88 1.43 12.67
N PHE A 289 16.91 1.23 13.99
CA PHE A 289 16.50 -0.05 14.59
C PHE A 289 15.02 -0.37 14.35
N LEU A 290 14.11 0.60 14.50
CA LEU A 290 12.69 0.44 14.19
C LEU A 290 12.45 0.09 12.71
N THR A 291 13.25 0.66 11.81
CA THR A 291 13.19 0.36 10.36
C THR A 291 13.60 -1.09 10.10
N LEU A 292 14.70 -1.55 10.71
CA LEU A 292 15.14 -2.94 10.60
C LEU A 292 14.12 -3.91 11.22
N LEU A 293 13.45 -3.53 12.32
CA LEU A 293 12.35 -4.33 12.89
C LEU A 293 11.15 -4.42 11.97
N ARG A 294 10.82 -3.34 11.26
CA ARG A 294 9.74 -3.33 10.26
C ARG A 294 10.10 -4.23 9.08
N GLU A 295 11.34 -4.14 8.59
CA GLU A 295 11.86 -4.98 7.52
C GLU A 295 11.88 -6.46 7.91
N LEU A 296 12.34 -6.74 9.15
CA LEU A 296 12.25 -8.06 9.73
C LEU A 296 10.80 -8.52 9.71
N LEU A 297 9.84 -7.77 10.28
CA LEU A 297 8.42 -8.14 10.35
C LEU A 297 7.81 -8.44 8.98
N THR A 298 8.09 -7.59 7.99
CA THR A 298 7.48 -7.60 6.64
C THR A 298 8.18 -8.51 5.62
N ARG A 299 9.23 -9.24 6.01
CA ARG A 299 10.06 -10.06 5.09
C ARG A 299 10.68 -9.23 3.97
N SER A 300 11.13 -8.02 4.29
CA SER A 300 11.79 -7.18 3.29
C SER A 300 13.03 -7.90 2.76
N PRO A 301 13.23 -7.98 1.43
CA PRO A 301 14.46 -8.51 0.85
C PRO A 301 15.69 -7.65 1.20
N ASN A 302 15.47 -6.41 1.68
CA ASN A 302 16.52 -5.50 2.11
C ASN A 302 16.90 -5.69 3.58
N PHE A 303 16.28 -6.63 4.30
CA PHE A 303 16.58 -6.86 5.71
C PHE A 303 18.02 -7.33 5.89
N ASP A 304 18.80 -6.57 6.67
CA ASP A 304 20.18 -6.90 7.02
C ASP A 304 20.30 -7.26 8.51
N PHE A 305 20.54 -8.54 8.76
CA PHE A 305 20.72 -9.08 10.11
C PHE A 305 21.97 -8.52 10.80
N ASN A 306 23.06 -8.27 10.06
CA ASN A 306 24.29 -7.74 10.64
C ASN A 306 24.09 -6.31 11.12
N SER A 307 23.40 -5.49 10.32
CA SER A 307 23.00 -4.14 10.71
C SER A 307 22.07 -4.16 11.93
N MET A 308 21.13 -5.11 11.99
CA MET A 308 20.25 -5.27 13.16
C MET A 308 21.02 -5.59 14.42
N GLU A 309 21.96 -6.53 14.36
CA GLU A 309 22.74 -6.95 15.52
C GLU A 309 23.72 -5.87 16.00
N SER A 310 24.40 -5.19 15.07
CA SER A 310 25.26 -4.04 15.38
C SER A 310 24.48 -2.92 16.08
N THR A 311 23.30 -2.58 15.54
CA THR A 311 22.42 -1.56 16.12
C THR A 311 21.87 -1.98 17.48
N ARG A 312 21.54 -3.27 17.65
CA ARG A 312 21.10 -3.85 18.93
C ARG A 312 22.18 -3.67 20.01
N LEU A 313 23.44 -3.94 19.69
CA LEU A 313 24.57 -3.77 20.61
C LEU A 313 24.74 -2.30 21.01
N GLN A 314 24.64 -1.36 20.07
CA GLN A 314 24.70 0.07 20.36
C GLN A 314 23.57 0.52 21.30
N ILE A 315 22.35 0.02 21.09
CA ILE A 315 21.22 0.32 21.98
C ILE A 315 21.43 -0.31 23.37
N MET A 316 21.99 -1.51 23.45
CA MET A 316 22.32 -2.16 24.73
C MET A 316 23.37 -1.37 25.52
N GLN A 317 24.41 -0.84 24.86
CA GLN A 317 25.38 0.05 25.50
C GLN A 317 24.73 1.33 26.02
N LEU A 318 23.84 1.94 25.22
CA LEU A 318 23.04 3.10 25.62
C LEU A 318 22.11 2.77 26.80
N ARG A 319 21.56 1.56 26.85
CA ARG A 319 20.70 1.06 27.92
C ARG A 319 21.47 0.96 29.23
N GLU A 320 22.64 0.32 29.19
CA GLU A 320 23.55 0.14 30.32
C GLU A 320 24.03 1.49 30.86
N ALA A 321 24.50 2.38 29.98
CA ALA A 321 24.97 3.72 30.36
C ALA A 321 23.89 4.60 31.02
N ARG A 322 22.61 4.24 30.85
CA ARG A 322 21.46 4.95 31.44
C ARG A 322 20.84 4.19 32.62
N GLY A 323 21.48 3.13 33.10
CA GLY A 323 21.01 2.34 34.24
C GLY A 323 19.65 1.67 34.00
N ILE A 324 19.28 1.45 32.75
CA ILE A 324 18.04 0.74 32.42
C ILE A 324 18.35 -0.77 32.55
N PRO A 325 17.58 -1.53 33.34
CA PRO A 325 17.87 -2.95 33.59
C PRO A 325 17.84 -3.74 32.28
N PRO A 326 18.67 -4.78 32.08
CA PRO A 326 18.64 -5.59 30.86
C PRO A 326 17.24 -6.19 30.63
N PRO A 327 16.88 -6.52 29.37
CA PRO A 327 15.60 -7.18 29.10
C PRO A 327 15.49 -8.49 29.89
N PRO A 328 14.31 -8.85 30.39
CA PRO A 328 14.13 -10.11 31.12
C PRO A 328 14.51 -11.28 30.21
N ILE A 329 15.35 -12.19 30.70
CA ILE A 329 15.77 -13.38 29.96
C ILE A 329 14.51 -14.25 29.76
N ARG A 330 13.98 -14.28 28.54
CA ARG A 330 12.93 -15.23 28.17
C ARG A 330 13.55 -16.62 28.10
N VAL A 331 13.06 -17.56 28.91
CA VAL A 331 13.55 -18.95 29.03
C VAL A 331 13.13 -19.81 27.83
N ASN A 332 13.29 -19.31 26.60
CA ASN A 332 13.14 -20.09 25.37
C ASN A 332 14.39 -19.93 24.49
N PRO A 333 15.44 -20.75 24.72
CA PRO A 333 16.70 -20.67 23.97
C PRO A 333 16.63 -21.22 22.54
N THR A 334 15.44 -21.42 21.95
CA THR A 334 15.28 -22.28 20.76
C THR A 334 15.03 -21.53 19.45
N ILE A 335 14.91 -20.19 19.45
CA ILE A 335 14.87 -19.44 18.17
C ILE A 335 16.31 -19.02 17.84
N ARG A 336 17.10 -19.98 17.35
CA ARG A 336 18.35 -19.64 16.66
C ARG A 336 18.01 -18.75 15.45
N PRO A 337 18.81 -17.71 15.14
CA PRO A 337 18.66 -16.90 13.94
C PRO A 337 18.60 -17.74 12.65
N ASP A 338 19.28 -18.88 12.60
CA ASP A 338 19.21 -19.81 11.45
C ASP A 338 17.79 -20.36 11.21
N ALA A 339 16.98 -20.53 12.27
CA ALA A 339 15.57 -20.93 12.16
C ALA A 339 14.64 -19.76 11.76
N LEU A 340 15.11 -18.51 11.83
CA LEU A 340 14.37 -17.33 11.33
C LEU A 340 14.46 -17.19 9.80
N LEU A 341 15.47 -17.80 9.18
CA LEU A 341 15.71 -17.80 7.74
C LEU A 341 15.27 -19.10 7.07
N ASP A 342 15.07 -20.19 7.82
CA ASP A 342 14.58 -21.45 7.28
C ASP A 342 13.05 -21.40 7.04
N ASP A 343 12.71 -20.99 5.82
CA ASP A 343 11.35 -20.75 5.29
C ASP A 343 10.47 -22.01 5.24
N THR A 344 10.93 -23.15 5.73
CA THR A 344 10.27 -24.46 5.58
C THR A 344 9.29 -24.81 6.70
N GLY A 345 9.47 -24.29 7.93
CA GLY A 345 8.62 -24.64 9.09
C GLY A 345 7.53 -23.60 9.46
N LEU A 346 7.82 -22.31 9.36
CA LEU A 346 6.91 -21.22 9.77
C LEU A 346 5.94 -20.77 8.65
N THR A 347 6.18 -21.18 7.40
CA THR A 347 5.37 -20.79 6.23
C THR A 347 4.07 -21.57 6.08
N SER A 348 3.91 -22.72 6.76
CA SER A 348 2.71 -23.57 6.59
C SER A 348 1.41 -22.89 7.04
N ASN A 349 1.50 -21.79 7.81
CA ASN A 349 0.36 -21.03 8.29
C ASN A 349 0.13 -19.69 7.56
N ILE A 350 0.98 -19.30 6.60
CA ILE A 350 0.85 -18.02 5.90
C ILE A 350 -0.21 -18.14 4.82
N HIS A 351 -1.16 -17.21 4.82
CA HIS A 351 -2.20 -17.17 3.81
C HIS A 351 -1.61 -16.68 2.48
N TRP A 352 -1.97 -17.28 1.35
CA TRP A 352 -1.40 -16.96 0.04
C TRP A 352 -1.46 -15.46 -0.30
N SER A 353 -2.51 -14.76 0.13
CA SER A 353 -2.66 -13.32 -0.14
C SER A 353 -1.65 -12.46 0.62
N GLU A 354 -1.24 -12.86 1.82
CA GLU A 354 -0.19 -12.20 2.59
C GLU A 354 1.15 -12.33 1.84
N GLN A 355 1.42 -13.53 1.31
CA GLN A 355 2.61 -13.82 0.52
C GLN A 355 2.67 -12.98 -0.75
N ILE A 356 1.57 -12.87 -1.52
CA ILE A 356 1.53 -12.09 -2.78
C ILE A 356 2.07 -10.67 -2.60
N PHE A 357 1.66 -9.98 -1.54
CA PHE A 357 2.05 -8.59 -1.30
C PHE A 357 3.38 -8.44 -0.57
N SER A 358 3.96 -9.55 -0.10
CA SER A 358 5.32 -9.60 0.48
C SER A 358 6.38 -9.87 -0.59
N LEU A 359 6.00 -10.42 -1.74
CA LEU A 359 6.92 -10.71 -2.84
C LEU A 359 7.35 -9.43 -3.58
N PRO A 360 8.63 -9.32 -4.02
CA PRO A 360 9.09 -8.17 -4.78
C PRO A 360 8.47 -8.14 -6.18
N LEU A 361 8.06 -6.97 -6.65
CA LEU A 361 7.55 -6.82 -8.01
C LEU A 361 8.70 -6.91 -9.03
N PRO A 362 8.65 -7.83 -10.02
CA PRO A 362 9.71 -7.97 -11.02
C PRO A 362 9.78 -6.79 -12.00
N SER A 363 8.71 -5.98 -12.08
CA SER A 363 8.61 -4.74 -12.82
C SER A 363 7.67 -3.77 -12.11
N ARG A 364 7.81 -2.47 -12.40
CA ARG A 364 6.96 -1.40 -11.86
C ARG A 364 6.48 -0.52 -13.01
N THR A 365 5.59 -1.05 -13.82
CA THR A 365 5.11 -0.38 -15.03
C THR A 365 4.15 0.74 -14.65
N ALA A 366 4.57 1.99 -14.85
CA ALA A 366 3.82 3.16 -14.41
C ALA A 366 2.47 3.31 -15.15
N LEU A 367 1.40 3.55 -14.39
CA LEU A 367 0.09 3.92 -14.90
C LEU A 367 -0.03 5.44 -15.04
N LYS A 368 -0.55 5.91 -16.20
CA LYS A 368 -0.79 7.34 -16.47
C LYS A 368 -2.08 7.82 -15.80
N HIS A 369 -2.20 9.15 -15.63
CA HIS A 369 -3.38 9.83 -15.07
C HIS A 369 -3.78 9.30 -13.69
N GLN A 370 -2.93 9.60 -12.70
CA GLN A 370 -3.16 9.20 -11.32
C GLN A 370 -4.08 10.21 -10.64
N HIS A 371 -5.28 9.78 -10.29
CA HIS A 371 -6.14 10.49 -9.38
C HIS A 371 -5.90 10.00 -7.95
N SER A 372 -6.28 10.80 -6.95
CA SER A 372 -6.28 10.33 -5.57
C SER A 372 -7.37 9.28 -5.37
N SER A 373 -7.06 8.24 -4.61
CA SER A 373 -8.03 7.22 -4.22
C SER A 373 -9.17 7.86 -3.42
N LYS A 374 -10.38 7.31 -3.51
CA LYS A 374 -11.57 7.82 -2.81
C LYS A 374 -12.37 6.68 -2.20
N SER A 375 -12.97 6.93 -1.05
CA SER A 375 -13.97 6.06 -0.43
C SER A 375 -15.29 6.81 -0.38
N TYR A 376 -16.37 6.15 -0.80
CA TYR A 376 -17.70 6.74 -0.95
C TYR A 376 -18.69 6.23 0.12
N GLY A 377 -18.28 5.24 0.91
CA GLY A 377 -19.02 4.80 2.09
C GLY A 377 -20.21 3.87 1.79
N PRO A 378 -21.07 3.62 2.79
CA PRO A 378 -21.27 4.42 3.99
C PRO A 378 -20.10 4.35 4.96
N HIS A 379 -19.78 5.47 5.61
CA HIS A 379 -18.73 5.57 6.62
C HIS A 379 -19.34 5.62 8.00
N LEU A 380 -18.79 4.82 8.90
CA LEU A 380 -19.22 4.71 10.28
C LEU A 380 -18.01 4.88 11.21
N PRO A 381 -18.21 5.40 12.43
CA PRO A 381 -17.20 5.34 13.47
C PRO A 381 -16.91 3.88 13.85
N TRP A 382 -15.71 3.62 14.38
CA TRP A 382 -15.24 2.25 14.68
C TRP A 382 -16.21 1.44 15.56
N ASN A 383 -16.79 2.08 16.58
CA ASN A 383 -17.72 1.44 17.52
C ASN A 383 -18.99 0.87 16.87
N GLN A 384 -19.29 1.28 15.63
CA GLN A 384 -20.42 0.78 14.85
C GLN A 384 -20.01 -0.27 13.81
N ILE A 385 -18.71 -0.50 13.60
CA ILE A 385 -18.20 -1.57 12.75
C ILE A 385 -18.05 -2.84 13.58
N ARG A 386 -18.69 -3.92 13.12
CA ARG A 386 -18.55 -5.25 13.74
C ARG A 386 -17.49 -6.05 13.01
N MET A 387 -16.22 -5.74 13.26
CA MET A 387 -15.13 -6.66 12.92
C MET A 387 -14.99 -7.69 14.04
N PRO A 388 -15.11 -9.00 13.76
CA PRO A 388 -14.96 -10.03 14.78
C PRO A 388 -13.59 -9.99 15.45
N SER A 389 -13.53 -10.26 16.76
CA SER A 389 -12.28 -10.32 17.55
C SER A 389 -11.38 -11.50 17.18
N ASP A 390 -11.89 -12.44 16.40
CA ASP A 390 -11.20 -13.62 15.87
C ASP A 390 -10.88 -13.47 14.37
N ALA A 391 -11.06 -12.26 13.81
CA ALA A 391 -10.75 -11.99 12.42
C ALA A 391 -9.24 -12.05 12.16
N ARG A 392 -8.84 -12.82 11.15
CA ARG A 392 -7.46 -12.87 10.68
C ARG A 392 -7.25 -11.82 9.59
N VAL A 393 -6.42 -10.83 9.84
CA VAL A 393 -6.01 -9.89 8.77
C VAL A 393 -5.17 -10.64 7.74
N LEU A 394 -5.54 -10.52 6.47
CA LEU A 394 -4.90 -11.20 5.35
C LEU A 394 -3.84 -10.32 4.68
N PHE A 395 -4.14 -9.05 4.46
CA PHE A 395 -3.20 -8.04 4.00
C PHE A 395 -3.76 -6.63 4.19
N MET A 396 -2.87 -5.63 4.14
CA MET A 396 -3.24 -4.21 4.21
C MET A 396 -2.55 -3.43 3.07
N ARG A 397 -3.27 -2.49 2.46
CA ARG A 397 -2.76 -1.57 1.44
C ARG A 397 -3.10 -0.12 1.81
N GLN A 398 -2.10 0.75 1.73
CA GLN A 398 -2.25 2.18 2.00
C GLN A 398 -2.34 2.97 0.70
N PHE A 399 -3.17 4.00 0.69
CA PHE A 399 -3.38 4.91 -0.43
C PHE A 399 -3.38 6.36 0.07
N ASN A 400 -3.05 7.30 -0.82
CA ASN A 400 -3.02 8.74 -0.55
C ASN A 400 -2.25 9.10 0.74
N GLU A 401 -0.98 8.69 0.84
CA GLU A 401 -0.15 8.98 2.02
C GLU A 401 -0.81 8.55 3.35
N ARG A 402 -1.49 7.40 3.34
CA ARG A 402 -2.23 6.80 4.48
C ARG A 402 -3.56 7.45 4.84
N GLN A 403 -4.04 8.40 4.06
CA GLN A 403 -5.41 8.92 4.25
C GLN A 403 -6.47 7.83 4.06
N ILE A 404 -6.19 6.81 3.23
CA ILE A 404 -7.04 5.65 3.03
C ILE A 404 -6.20 4.39 3.27
N SER A 405 -6.73 3.44 4.03
CA SER A 405 -6.15 2.12 4.21
C SER A 405 -7.20 1.06 3.90
N LEU A 406 -6.90 0.16 2.97
CA LEU A 406 -7.66 -1.06 2.72
C LEU A 406 -7.08 -2.17 3.59
N ILE A 407 -7.92 -2.75 4.44
CA ILE A 407 -7.61 -3.90 5.28
C ILE A 407 -8.51 -5.04 4.78
N VAL A 408 -7.91 -6.13 4.34
CA VAL A 408 -8.66 -7.33 3.97
C VAL A 408 -8.43 -8.37 5.06
N TYR A 409 -9.51 -8.93 5.58
CA TYR A 409 -9.45 -9.93 6.64
C TYR A 409 -10.41 -11.08 6.35
N GLN A 410 -10.19 -12.22 7.01
CA GLN A 410 -11.07 -13.36 7.00
C GLN A 410 -11.69 -13.52 8.38
N SER A 411 -13.01 -13.64 8.44
CA SER A 411 -13.73 -13.91 9.69
C SER A 411 -13.61 -15.38 10.06
N SER A 412 -13.27 -15.70 11.31
CA SER A 412 -13.17 -17.11 11.72
C SER A 412 -14.55 -17.80 11.83
N ARG A 413 -15.63 -17.01 11.95
CA ARG A 413 -17.01 -17.49 12.06
C ARG A 413 -17.53 -18.11 10.77
N ASP A 414 -17.33 -17.44 9.65
CA ASP A 414 -17.87 -17.83 8.33
C ASP A 414 -16.76 -18.17 7.32
N ARG A 415 -15.49 -17.93 7.68
CA ARG A 415 -14.32 -18.09 6.79
C ARG A 415 -14.40 -17.21 5.54
N CYS A 416 -15.23 -16.17 5.55
CA CYS A 416 -15.42 -15.30 4.40
C CYS A 416 -14.44 -14.11 4.44
N PRO A 417 -13.93 -13.67 3.27
CA PRO A 417 -13.13 -12.47 3.16
C PRO A 417 -13.97 -11.20 3.17
N TYR A 418 -13.51 -10.23 3.95
CA TYR A 418 -14.10 -8.90 4.13
C TYR A 418 -13.09 -7.80 3.81
N PHE A 419 -13.59 -6.73 3.21
CA PHE A 419 -12.84 -5.55 2.80
C PHE A 419 -13.27 -4.39 3.70
N LEU A 420 -12.33 -3.87 4.48
CA LEU A 420 -12.50 -2.75 5.39
C LEU A 420 -11.68 -1.57 4.90
N LEU A 421 -12.33 -0.44 4.62
CA LEU A 421 -11.66 0.82 4.37
C LEU A 421 -11.62 1.63 5.66
N ARG A 422 -10.43 2.06 6.06
CA ARG A 422 -10.21 3.14 7.02
C ARG A 422 -9.89 4.41 6.24
N ILE A 423 -10.59 5.50 6.52
CA ILE A 423 -10.27 6.83 5.98
C ILE A 423 -10.05 7.83 7.10
N TYR A 424 -9.20 8.83 6.88
CA TYR A 424 -9.08 9.97 7.78
C TYR A 424 -9.89 11.16 7.25
N HIS A 425 -10.87 11.60 8.02
CA HIS A 425 -11.65 12.79 7.73
C HIS A 425 -11.65 13.71 8.95
N MET A 426 -11.23 14.97 8.77
CA MET A 426 -11.10 15.96 9.85
C MET A 426 -10.28 15.45 11.05
N GLY A 427 -9.18 14.74 10.79
CA GLY A 427 -8.30 14.18 11.82
C GLY A 427 -8.84 12.94 12.54
N SER A 428 -10.07 12.50 12.25
CA SER A 428 -10.68 11.31 12.86
C SER A 428 -10.78 10.15 11.87
N PRO A 429 -10.57 8.90 12.31
CA PRO A 429 -10.73 7.74 11.45
C PRO A 429 -12.21 7.36 11.29
N TRP A 430 -12.61 7.08 10.07
CA TRP A 430 -13.92 6.57 9.69
C TRP A 430 -13.77 5.28 8.89
N PHE A 431 -14.77 4.42 8.95
CA PHE A 431 -14.64 3.06 8.47
C PHE A 431 -15.79 2.66 7.57
N SER A 432 -15.53 1.84 6.55
CA SER A 432 -16.55 1.24 5.71
C SER A 432 -16.21 -0.23 5.47
N LEU A 433 -17.15 -1.13 5.76
CA LEU A 433 -16.94 -2.57 5.72
C LEU A 433 -17.87 -3.22 4.69
N ARG A 434 -17.35 -4.09 3.84
CA ARG A 434 -18.14 -4.91 2.91
C ARG A 434 -17.56 -6.32 2.76
N GLY A 435 -18.42 -7.32 2.64
CA GLY A 435 -18.00 -8.67 2.26
C GLY A 435 -17.55 -8.71 0.80
N ALA A 436 -16.57 -9.57 0.45
CA ALA A 436 -16.17 -9.71 -0.96
C ALA A 436 -17.35 -10.14 -1.87
N HIS A 437 -18.30 -10.90 -1.31
CA HIS A 437 -19.51 -11.35 -2.00
C HIS A 437 -20.50 -10.20 -2.31
N GLU A 438 -20.41 -9.08 -1.60
CA GLU A 438 -21.31 -7.92 -1.74
C GLU A 438 -20.79 -6.88 -2.76
N LEU A 439 -19.55 -7.04 -3.22
CA LEU A 439 -18.86 -6.07 -4.05
C LEU A 439 -18.76 -6.55 -5.50
N CYS A 440 -18.87 -5.64 -6.46
CA CYS A 440 -18.43 -5.87 -7.84
C CYS A 440 -17.18 -5.04 -8.13
N VAL A 441 -16.35 -5.48 -9.07
CA VAL A 441 -15.08 -4.79 -9.39
C VAL A 441 -15.03 -4.41 -10.86
N GLU A 442 -14.52 -3.22 -11.13
CA GLU A 442 -14.25 -2.76 -12.47
C GLU A 442 -12.95 -1.95 -12.50
N ARG A 443 -12.18 -2.06 -13.58
CA ARG A 443 -11.04 -1.17 -13.82
C ARG A 443 -11.47 0.04 -14.62
N ASP A 444 -11.05 1.22 -14.15
CA ASP A 444 -11.17 2.49 -14.86
C ASP A 444 -9.80 3.19 -14.88
N GLY A 445 -9.12 3.09 -16.03
CA GLY A 445 -7.77 3.62 -16.21
C GLY A 445 -6.75 3.03 -15.22
N SER A 446 -6.25 3.89 -14.33
CA SER A 446 -5.26 3.58 -13.29
C SER A 446 -5.87 3.06 -11.98
N SER A 447 -7.18 2.77 -11.96
CA SER A 447 -7.92 2.51 -10.73
C SER A 447 -8.78 1.25 -10.77
N LEU A 448 -9.00 0.66 -9.59
CA LEU A 448 -10.05 -0.34 -9.35
C LEU A 448 -11.21 0.32 -8.61
N GLN A 449 -12.37 0.27 -9.26
CA GLN A 449 -13.65 0.72 -8.74
C GLN A 449 -14.38 -0.47 -8.15
N PHE A 450 -14.69 -0.38 -6.87
CA PHE A 450 -15.52 -1.35 -6.17
C PHE A 450 -16.90 -0.76 -6.00
N TRP A 451 -17.90 -1.50 -6.45
CA TRP A 451 -19.30 -1.11 -6.39
C TRP A 451 -20.02 -1.96 -5.35
N ARG A 452 -21.04 -1.40 -4.70
CA ARG A 452 -21.97 -2.09 -3.80
C ARG A 452 -23.41 -1.85 -4.22
N TRP A 453 -24.33 -2.72 -3.80
CA TRP A 453 -25.75 -2.43 -3.88
C TRP A 453 -26.17 -1.46 -2.76
N SER A 454 -27.14 -0.60 -3.05
CA SER A 454 -27.74 0.29 -2.06
C SER A 454 -29.21 -0.09 -1.88
N PRO A 455 -29.56 -0.85 -0.82
CA PRO A 455 -30.95 -1.27 -0.59
C PRO A 455 -31.92 -0.09 -0.51
N ASN A 456 -31.49 1.00 0.15
CA ASN A 456 -32.31 2.20 0.33
C ASN A 456 -32.62 2.93 -0.98
N GLU A 457 -31.77 2.79 -1.99
CA GLU A 457 -31.89 3.53 -3.25
C GLU A 457 -32.16 2.61 -4.44
N GLY A 458 -32.20 1.28 -4.24
CA GLY A 458 -32.46 0.30 -5.28
C GLY A 458 -31.47 0.37 -6.45
N CYS A 459 -30.23 0.79 -6.22
CA CYS A 459 -29.24 0.98 -7.28
C CYS A 459 -27.81 0.59 -6.85
N ALA A 460 -26.96 0.34 -7.84
CA ALA A 460 -25.53 0.14 -7.62
C ALA A 460 -24.84 1.48 -7.35
N LYS A 461 -23.97 1.50 -6.34
CA LYS A 461 -23.19 2.67 -5.93
C LYS A 461 -21.73 2.35 -5.86
N LEU A 462 -20.91 3.31 -6.27
CA LEU A 462 -19.47 3.24 -6.04
C LEU A 462 -19.22 3.23 -4.54
N TRP A 463 -18.47 2.23 -4.06
CA TRP A 463 -18.05 2.08 -2.67
C TRP A 463 -16.62 2.61 -2.49
N ALA A 464 -15.74 2.30 -3.43
CA ALA A 464 -14.35 2.71 -3.41
C ALA A 464 -13.80 2.89 -4.81
N ASN A 465 -12.88 3.84 -4.96
CA ASN A 465 -12.06 4.01 -6.15
C ASN A 465 -10.60 4.02 -5.69
N LEU A 466 -9.89 2.91 -5.89
CA LEU A 466 -8.50 2.74 -5.44
C LEU A 466 -7.56 2.94 -6.63
N CYS A 467 -6.74 3.98 -6.59
CA CYS A 467 -5.81 4.35 -7.66
C CYS A 467 -4.42 3.74 -7.39
N PHE A 468 -3.83 3.15 -8.43
CA PHE A 468 -2.55 2.46 -8.37
C PHE A 468 -1.48 3.21 -9.15
N MET A 469 -0.25 3.14 -8.63
CA MET A 469 0.92 3.72 -9.29
C MET A 469 1.43 2.83 -10.40
N THR A 470 1.33 1.51 -10.20
CA THR A 470 1.85 0.48 -11.10
C THR A 470 0.75 -0.45 -11.58
N TRP A 471 0.89 -0.94 -12.82
CA TRP A 471 -0.04 -1.91 -13.40
C TRP A 471 -0.01 -3.24 -12.65
N GLU A 472 1.18 -3.66 -12.19
CA GLU A 472 1.37 -4.91 -11.47
C GLU A 472 0.57 -4.94 -10.16
N GLU A 473 0.64 -3.88 -9.34
CA GLU A 473 -0.12 -3.79 -8.09
C GLU A 473 -1.64 -3.81 -8.33
N LEU A 474 -2.09 -3.15 -9.40
CA LEU A 474 -3.49 -3.14 -9.82
C LEU A 474 -3.96 -4.58 -10.15
N VAL A 475 -3.21 -5.27 -11.00
CA VAL A 475 -3.51 -6.66 -11.42
C VAL A 475 -3.52 -7.60 -10.22
N LEU A 476 -2.55 -7.47 -9.31
CA LEU A 476 -2.46 -8.32 -8.13
C LEU A 476 -3.66 -8.12 -7.20
N LEU A 477 -4.07 -6.87 -6.92
CA LEU A 477 -5.27 -6.64 -6.09
C LEU A 477 -6.53 -7.16 -6.78
N TYR A 478 -6.67 -6.95 -8.09
CA TYR A 478 -7.79 -7.48 -8.87
C TYR A 478 -7.88 -9.01 -8.79
N CYS A 479 -6.79 -9.71 -9.07
CA CYS A 479 -6.76 -11.18 -9.03
C CYS A 479 -6.99 -11.71 -7.61
N CYS A 480 -6.50 -11.03 -6.57
CA CYS A 480 -6.82 -11.34 -5.17
C CYS A 480 -8.32 -11.23 -4.93
N PHE A 481 -8.95 -10.11 -5.31
CA PHE A 481 -10.39 -9.90 -5.14
C PHE A 481 -11.21 -10.99 -5.85
N VAL A 482 -10.92 -11.29 -7.11
CA VAL A 482 -11.63 -12.34 -7.87
C VAL A 482 -11.48 -13.69 -7.17
N SER A 483 -10.28 -14.01 -6.70
CA SER A 483 -9.99 -15.26 -5.97
C SER A 483 -10.74 -15.36 -4.66
N PHE A 484 -10.91 -14.25 -3.94
CA PHE A 484 -11.72 -14.17 -2.74
C PHE A 484 -13.21 -14.32 -3.06
N LYS A 485 -13.71 -13.62 -4.06
CA LYS A 485 -15.14 -13.61 -4.41
C LYS A 485 -15.61 -14.98 -4.92
N THR A 486 -14.85 -15.60 -5.82
CA THR A 486 -15.17 -16.91 -6.42
C THR A 486 -15.13 -18.05 -5.40
N ARG A 487 -14.28 -17.99 -4.38
CA ARG A 487 -14.17 -19.01 -3.32
C ARG A 487 -15.02 -18.69 -2.08
N ASN A 488 -15.84 -17.64 -2.14
CA ASN A 488 -16.66 -17.24 -0.99
C ASN A 488 -17.98 -18.02 -1.01
N SER A 489 -18.26 -18.73 0.08
CA SER A 489 -19.49 -19.51 0.28
C SER A 489 -20.78 -18.66 0.27
N LEU A 490 -20.66 -17.35 0.48
CA LEU A 490 -21.77 -16.40 0.42
C LEU A 490 -22.00 -15.85 -1.00
N THR A 491 -21.09 -16.08 -1.94
CA THR A 491 -21.26 -15.65 -3.33
C THR A 491 -22.19 -16.62 -4.05
N VAL A 492 -23.36 -16.12 -4.47
CA VAL A 492 -24.34 -16.92 -5.23
C VAL A 492 -23.87 -17.15 -6.67
N GLN A 493 -23.43 -16.08 -7.35
CA GLN A 493 -22.95 -16.14 -8.72
C GLN A 493 -21.94 -15.01 -8.98
N VAL A 494 -20.82 -15.32 -9.62
CA VAL A 494 -19.87 -14.28 -10.02
C VAL A 494 -20.26 -13.72 -11.39
N ALA A 495 -20.41 -12.40 -11.47
CA ALA A 495 -20.68 -11.72 -12.73
C ALA A 495 -19.48 -11.90 -13.69
N THR A 496 -19.75 -12.16 -14.97
CA THR A 496 -18.68 -12.41 -15.96
C THR A 496 -17.76 -11.19 -16.12
N GLU A 497 -18.30 -10.00 -15.91
CA GLU A 497 -17.56 -8.75 -15.99
C GLU A 497 -16.59 -8.57 -14.82
N ASP A 498 -16.89 -9.14 -13.65
CA ASP A 498 -15.94 -9.15 -12.53
C ASP A 498 -14.72 -10.05 -12.85
N LEU A 499 -14.89 -11.04 -13.74
CA LEU A 499 -13.84 -11.96 -14.21
C LEU A 499 -13.02 -11.39 -15.39
N ILE A 500 -13.33 -10.18 -15.85
CA ILE A 500 -12.61 -9.50 -16.93
C ILE A 500 -12.00 -8.19 -16.44
N LEU A 501 -10.67 -8.12 -16.42
CA LEU A 501 -9.97 -6.87 -16.16
C LEU A 501 -10.02 -5.95 -17.40
N LYS A 502 -10.90 -4.94 -17.37
CA LYS A 502 -11.03 -3.97 -18.47
C LYS A 502 -9.69 -3.32 -18.81
N GLY A 503 -9.45 -3.05 -20.10
CA GLY A 503 -8.19 -2.49 -20.57
C GLY A 503 -7.08 -3.50 -20.81
N GLU A 504 -7.29 -4.79 -20.52
CA GLU A 504 -6.43 -5.87 -21.00
C GLU A 504 -7.02 -6.54 -22.25
N ARG A 505 -6.16 -6.91 -23.19
CA ARG A 505 -6.51 -7.70 -24.36
C ARG A 505 -5.89 -9.09 -24.22
N LYS A 506 -6.71 -10.12 -24.45
CA LYS A 506 -6.25 -11.51 -24.56
C LYS A 506 -5.51 -11.70 -25.88
N LEU A 507 -4.24 -12.06 -25.83
CA LEU A 507 -3.42 -12.37 -27.01
C LEU A 507 -3.41 -13.84 -27.35
N PHE A 508 -3.56 -14.69 -26.34
CA PHE A 508 -3.45 -16.14 -26.46
C PHE A 508 -4.24 -16.81 -25.35
N GLN A 509 -4.77 -18.00 -25.64
CA GLN A 509 -5.34 -18.90 -24.65
C GLN A 509 -5.14 -20.35 -25.08
N ALA A 510 -4.72 -21.20 -24.15
CA ALA A 510 -4.66 -22.64 -24.36
C ALA A 510 -4.91 -23.41 -23.07
N ARG A 511 -5.18 -24.71 -23.21
CA ARG A 511 -5.32 -25.62 -22.08
C ARG A 511 -3.95 -26.17 -21.68
N ILE A 512 -3.67 -26.14 -20.39
CA ILE A 512 -2.46 -26.71 -19.79
C ILE A 512 -2.84 -27.69 -18.68
N VAL A 513 -1.95 -28.64 -18.43
CA VAL A 513 -1.95 -29.46 -17.21
C VAL A 513 -0.90 -28.84 -16.30
N ASP A 514 -1.34 -28.38 -15.14
CA ASP A 514 -0.49 -27.73 -14.16
C ASP A 514 -0.88 -28.16 -12.75
N ASP A 515 0.12 -28.59 -11.98
CA ASP A 515 0.00 -29.20 -10.66
C ASP A 515 -0.98 -30.39 -10.59
N GLY A 516 -1.07 -31.16 -11.69
CA GLY A 516 -2.01 -32.27 -11.83
C GLY A 516 -3.45 -31.85 -12.19
N PHE A 517 -3.72 -30.56 -12.29
CA PHE A 517 -5.03 -30.01 -12.63
C PHE A 517 -5.06 -29.40 -14.03
N MET A 518 -6.26 -29.34 -14.61
CA MET A 518 -6.47 -28.69 -15.90
C MET A 518 -6.70 -27.19 -15.71
N HIS A 519 -5.90 -26.37 -16.37
CA HIS A 519 -5.99 -24.91 -16.31
C HIS A 519 -6.06 -24.29 -17.71
N SER A 520 -6.64 -23.09 -17.77
CA SER A 520 -6.53 -22.20 -18.91
C SER A 520 -5.31 -21.31 -18.73
N LEU A 521 -4.31 -21.44 -19.60
CA LEU A 521 -3.22 -20.48 -19.71
C LEU A 521 -3.61 -19.37 -20.67
N ILE A 522 -3.45 -18.12 -20.23
CA ILE A 522 -3.82 -16.92 -20.98
C ILE A 522 -2.64 -15.95 -20.99
N VAL A 523 -2.38 -15.34 -22.14
CA VAL A 523 -1.46 -14.18 -22.24
C VAL A 523 -2.31 -12.93 -22.38
N TYR A 524 -2.19 -12.03 -21.40
CA TYR A 524 -2.84 -10.72 -21.43
C TYR A 524 -1.82 -9.62 -21.77
N GLU A 525 -2.29 -8.62 -22.50
CA GLU A 525 -1.59 -7.39 -22.81
C GLU A 525 -2.40 -6.19 -22.34
N ASP A 526 -1.81 -5.35 -21.50
CA ASP A 526 -2.42 -4.09 -21.10
C ASP A 526 -2.41 -3.10 -22.26
N GLN A 527 -3.57 -2.52 -22.57
CA GLN A 527 -3.71 -1.65 -23.74
C GLN A 527 -2.95 -0.33 -23.58
N MET A 528 -2.85 0.20 -22.36
CA MET A 528 -2.23 1.51 -22.09
C MET A 528 -0.72 1.42 -21.94
N THR A 529 -0.25 0.48 -21.13
CA THR A 529 1.16 0.31 -20.76
C THR A 529 1.89 -0.68 -21.65
N ARG A 530 1.15 -1.52 -22.39
CA ARG A 530 1.69 -2.62 -23.21
C ARG A 530 2.36 -3.72 -22.37
N GLY A 531 2.19 -3.70 -21.05
CA GLY A 531 2.66 -4.74 -20.15
C GLY A 531 2.03 -6.10 -20.49
N LEU A 532 2.81 -7.17 -20.35
CA LEU A 532 2.40 -8.53 -20.66
C LEU A 532 2.40 -9.38 -19.40
N ARG A 533 1.38 -10.21 -19.24
CA ARG A 533 1.33 -11.19 -18.17
C ARG A 533 0.84 -12.55 -18.64
N LEU A 534 1.44 -13.58 -18.08
CA LEU A 534 0.90 -14.92 -18.07
C LEU A 534 -0.12 -15.03 -16.94
N HIS A 535 -1.21 -15.72 -17.22
CA HIS A 535 -2.29 -15.94 -16.26
C HIS A 535 -2.81 -17.37 -16.40
N ALA A 536 -2.78 -18.13 -15.32
CA ALA A 536 -3.44 -19.41 -15.23
C ALA A 536 -4.71 -19.28 -14.41
N ALA A 537 -5.80 -19.80 -14.96
CA ALA A 537 -7.09 -19.85 -14.30
C ALA A 537 -7.68 -21.26 -14.37
N VAL A 538 -8.54 -21.61 -13.41
CA VAL A 538 -9.24 -22.90 -13.40
C VAL A 538 -10.03 -23.07 -14.71
N TRP A 539 -9.88 -24.22 -15.37
CA TRP A 539 -10.45 -24.48 -16.69
C TRP A 539 -11.98 -24.67 -16.65
N ASP A 540 -12.47 -25.42 -15.67
CA ASP A 540 -13.85 -25.90 -15.60
C ASP A 540 -14.34 -26.08 -14.16
N GLY A 541 -15.64 -26.30 -13.98
CA GLY A 541 -16.33 -26.44 -12.69
C GLY A 541 -16.72 -25.09 -12.06
N ASP A 542 -17.14 -25.14 -10.80
CA ASP A 542 -17.69 -23.96 -10.10
C ASP A 542 -16.68 -22.81 -9.94
N LEU A 543 -15.39 -23.14 -9.95
CA LEU A 543 -14.30 -22.18 -9.86
C LEU A 543 -13.77 -21.75 -11.23
N ARG A 544 -14.43 -22.09 -12.34
CA ARG A 544 -13.98 -21.73 -13.69
C ARG A 544 -13.61 -20.25 -13.80
N GLN A 545 -12.48 -19.96 -14.44
CA GLN A 545 -11.86 -18.62 -14.56
C GLN A 545 -11.33 -18.01 -13.25
N CYS A 546 -11.45 -18.70 -12.12
CA CYS A 546 -10.78 -18.28 -10.89
C CYS A 546 -9.25 -18.28 -11.08
N PRO A 547 -8.55 -17.19 -10.72
CA PRO A 547 -7.10 -17.13 -10.75
C PRO A 547 -6.45 -18.26 -9.93
N VAL A 548 -5.47 -18.93 -10.53
CA VAL A 548 -4.55 -19.87 -9.85
C VAL A 548 -3.22 -19.17 -9.63
N TRP A 549 -2.62 -18.63 -10.69
CA TRP A 549 -1.44 -17.79 -10.59
C TRP A 549 -1.35 -16.77 -11.73
N THR A 550 -0.54 -15.73 -11.52
CA THR A 550 -0.15 -14.79 -12.58
C THR A 550 1.36 -14.53 -12.51
N ALA A 551 1.96 -14.25 -13.66
CA ALA A 551 3.36 -13.89 -13.77
C ALA A 551 3.54 -12.74 -14.77
N PHE A 552 4.28 -11.71 -14.39
CA PHE A 552 4.59 -10.59 -15.27
C PHE A 552 5.76 -10.92 -16.17
N ILE A 553 5.63 -10.63 -17.46
CA ILE A 553 6.70 -10.79 -18.44
C ILE A 553 7.44 -9.46 -18.49
N THR A 554 8.71 -9.48 -18.10
CA THR A 554 9.56 -8.28 -18.01
C THR A 554 10.76 -8.41 -18.97
N HIS A 555 11.77 -7.54 -18.83
CA HIS A 555 12.97 -7.51 -19.67
C HIS A 555 13.68 -8.86 -19.87
N GLN A 556 13.57 -9.82 -18.93
CA GLN A 556 14.17 -11.14 -19.09
C GLN A 556 13.67 -11.91 -20.32
N SER A 557 12.48 -11.59 -20.84
CA SER A 557 11.94 -12.21 -22.05
C SER A 557 12.70 -11.85 -23.33
N ALA A 558 13.55 -10.82 -23.30
CA ALA A 558 14.42 -10.49 -24.43
C ALA A 558 15.49 -11.56 -24.69
N SER A 559 15.77 -12.42 -23.71
CA SER A 559 16.70 -13.52 -23.86
C SER A 559 16.05 -14.67 -24.65
N THR A 560 16.71 -15.12 -25.73
CA THR A 560 16.31 -16.33 -26.47
C THR A 560 16.35 -17.59 -25.61
N LYS A 561 16.98 -17.53 -24.43
CA LYS A 561 17.01 -18.62 -23.46
C LYS A 561 15.85 -18.58 -22.46
N TRP A 562 15.07 -17.49 -22.45
CA TRP A 562 13.96 -17.30 -21.52
C TRP A 562 12.87 -18.34 -21.75
N ILE A 563 12.46 -18.55 -23.01
CA ILE A 563 11.47 -19.55 -23.41
C ILE A 563 12.13 -20.63 -24.27
N LYS A 564 11.99 -21.90 -23.87
CA LYS A 564 12.57 -23.03 -24.60
C LYS A 564 11.57 -24.15 -24.79
N ARG A 565 11.51 -24.69 -26.00
CA ARG A 565 10.83 -25.95 -26.26
C ARG A 565 11.63 -27.09 -25.64
N VAL A 566 11.01 -27.90 -24.79
CA VAL A 566 11.65 -29.05 -24.14
C VAL A 566 10.95 -30.38 -24.46
N GLY A 567 9.82 -30.35 -25.16
CA GLY A 567 9.13 -31.56 -25.62
C GLY A 567 8.07 -31.30 -26.66
N LYS A 568 7.26 -32.33 -26.96
CA LYS A 568 6.10 -32.24 -27.86
C LYS A 568 5.03 -31.31 -27.32
N THR A 569 4.75 -31.34 -26.03
CA THR A 569 3.72 -30.49 -25.42
C THR A 569 4.27 -29.59 -24.31
N LYS A 570 5.59 -29.45 -24.21
CA LYS A 570 6.24 -28.82 -23.05
C LYS A 570 7.09 -27.63 -23.44
N VAL A 571 6.90 -26.53 -22.70
CA VAL A 571 7.71 -25.31 -22.78
C VAL A 571 8.32 -25.04 -21.41
N ARG A 572 9.56 -24.59 -21.39
CA ARG A 572 10.27 -24.18 -20.18
C ARG A 572 10.52 -22.69 -20.20
N LEU A 573 10.23 -22.04 -19.09
CA LEU A 573 10.46 -20.62 -18.85
C LEU A 573 11.53 -20.43 -17.77
N ALA A 574 12.54 -19.61 -18.05
CA ALA A 574 13.55 -19.21 -17.08
C ALA A 574 13.09 -17.96 -16.30
N ASP A 575 13.54 -17.83 -15.05
CA ASP A 575 13.42 -16.61 -14.24
C ASP A 575 12.00 -16.04 -14.15
N VAL A 576 10.99 -16.91 -14.09
CA VAL A 576 9.59 -16.51 -13.92
C VAL A 576 9.25 -16.48 -12.43
N GLN A 577 8.70 -15.35 -11.97
CA GLN A 577 8.13 -15.23 -10.62
C GLN A 577 6.60 -15.36 -10.69
N LEU A 578 6.06 -16.31 -9.93
CA LEU A 578 4.62 -16.55 -9.85
C LEU A 578 4.04 -15.84 -8.63
N TYR A 579 2.84 -15.29 -8.80
CA TYR A 579 1.96 -14.85 -7.73
C TYR A 579 0.78 -15.82 -7.69
N VAL A 580 0.68 -16.60 -6.63
CA VAL A 580 -0.25 -17.73 -6.51
C VAL A 580 -1.44 -17.35 -5.62
N PHE A 581 -2.66 -17.59 -6.10
CA PHE A 581 -3.91 -17.14 -5.48
C PHE A 581 -4.71 -18.27 -4.78
N CYS A 582 -4.06 -19.38 -4.43
CA CYS A 582 -4.65 -20.47 -3.66
C CYS A 582 -3.59 -21.24 -2.87
N SER A 583 -4.01 -21.88 -1.78
CA SER A 583 -3.11 -22.63 -0.90
C SER A 583 -2.72 -24.00 -1.44
N ASP A 584 -3.54 -24.57 -2.32
CA ASP A 584 -3.38 -25.95 -2.79
C ASP A 584 -2.34 -26.06 -3.91
N TYR A 585 -2.03 -24.96 -4.61
CA TYR A 585 -1.09 -24.95 -5.72
C TYR A 585 0.37 -25.06 -5.24
N ARG A 586 1.09 -26.04 -5.77
CA ARG A 586 2.50 -26.32 -5.47
C ARG A 586 3.38 -26.03 -6.67
N GLN A 587 3.87 -24.79 -6.75
CA GLN A 587 4.76 -24.38 -7.85
C GLN A 587 6.00 -25.26 -8.01
N GLN A 588 6.48 -25.92 -6.93
CA GLN A 588 7.62 -26.81 -6.93
C GLN A 588 7.45 -27.99 -7.89
N ASN A 589 6.20 -28.46 -8.10
CA ASN A 589 5.92 -29.57 -9.00
C ASN A 589 6.30 -29.25 -10.45
N GLN A 590 6.34 -27.96 -10.80
CA GLN A 590 6.70 -27.46 -12.14
C GLN A 590 8.07 -26.84 -12.25
N ARG A 591 8.77 -26.64 -11.12
CA ARG A 591 10.15 -26.18 -11.12
C ARG A 591 11.05 -27.38 -11.38
N ARG A 592 11.77 -27.38 -12.50
CA ARG A 592 12.62 -28.51 -12.93
C ARG A 592 14.07 -28.06 -13.16
N GLY A 593 15.00 -28.98 -12.88
CA GLY A 593 16.44 -28.79 -13.06
C GLY A 593 17.10 -27.95 -11.95
N SER A 594 18.43 -27.86 -11.99
CA SER A 594 19.23 -27.15 -10.98
C SER A 594 18.97 -25.65 -10.90
N ALA A 595 18.48 -25.05 -11.99
CA ALA A 595 18.13 -23.63 -12.06
C ALA A 595 16.65 -23.32 -11.69
N GLY A 596 15.84 -24.34 -11.34
CA GLY A 596 14.44 -24.13 -10.96
C GLY A 596 13.58 -23.51 -12.08
N ALA A 597 13.84 -23.86 -13.33
CA ALA A 597 13.08 -23.33 -14.46
C ALA A 597 11.63 -23.86 -14.43
N PHE A 598 10.67 -23.01 -14.80
CA PHE A 598 9.25 -23.34 -14.73
C PHE A 598 8.78 -24.04 -16.01
N GLU A 599 8.17 -25.22 -15.89
CA GLU A 599 7.71 -26.02 -17.03
C GLU A 599 6.19 -25.94 -17.20
N ILE A 600 5.74 -25.54 -18.39
CA ILE A 600 4.33 -25.51 -18.78
C ILE A 600 4.05 -26.72 -19.68
N CYS A 601 3.09 -27.54 -19.28
CA CYS A 601 2.64 -28.71 -20.03
C CYS A 601 1.31 -28.40 -20.73
N PHE A 602 1.34 -28.21 -22.05
CA PHE A 602 0.15 -28.03 -22.87
C PHE A 602 -0.59 -29.35 -23.08
N VAL A 603 -1.90 -29.26 -23.24
CA VAL A 603 -2.73 -30.43 -23.57
C VAL A 603 -2.57 -30.81 -25.05
N SER A 604 -2.33 -29.83 -25.92
CA SER A 604 -2.18 -30.03 -27.36
C SER A 604 -0.87 -29.43 -27.89
N GLU A 605 -0.32 -29.99 -28.96
CA GLU A 605 0.88 -29.45 -29.59
C GLU A 605 0.61 -28.08 -30.23
N GLU A 606 -0.60 -27.86 -30.75
CA GLU A 606 -1.01 -26.59 -31.36
C GLU A 606 -0.95 -25.47 -30.33
N GLY A 607 -1.47 -25.68 -29.11
CA GLY A 607 -1.40 -24.68 -28.04
C GLY A 607 0.05 -24.27 -27.72
N LYS A 608 0.97 -25.25 -27.69
CA LYS A 608 2.40 -25.02 -27.50
C LYS A 608 3.03 -24.28 -28.70
N LEU A 609 2.70 -24.66 -29.94
CA LEU A 609 3.24 -23.98 -31.12
C LEU A 609 2.74 -22.54 -31.21
N SER A 610 1.46 -22.31 -30.93
CA SER A 610 0.84 -20.98 -30.95
C SER A 610 1.44 -20.01 -29.93
N ILE A 611 1.83 -20.46 -28.73
CA ILE A 611 2.51 -19.58 -27.76
C ILE A 611 3.94 -19.26 -28.20
N LEU A 612 4.66 -20.23 -28.78
CA LEU A 612 6.02 -20.04 -29.28
C LEU A 612 6.06 -19.16 -30.54
N SER A 613 4.97 -19.10 -31.31
CA SER A 613 4.84 -18.23 -32.48
C SER A 613 4.38 -16.80 -32.14
N LEU A 614 4.09 -16.48 -30.87
CA LEU A 614 3.81 -15.10 -30.48
C LEU A 614 5.11 -14.31 -30.65
N GLU A 615 5.21 -13.56 -31.74
CA GLU A 615 6.36 -12.67 -32.06
C GLU A 615 6.74 -11.79 -30.85
N ILE A 616 5.74 -11.39 -30.07
CA ILE A 616 5.88 -10.56 -28.87
C ILE A 616 6.69 -11.24 -27.75
N LEU A 617 6.70 -12.58 -27.69
CA LEU A 617 7.52 -13.35 -26.75
C LEU A 617 8.93 -13.65 -27.27
N ASN A 618 9.18 -13.41 -28.56
CA ASN A 618 10.47 -13.68 -29.23
C ASN A 618 11.24 -12.41 -29.61
N LEU A 619 10.63 -11.23 -29.51
CA LEU A 619 11.28 -9.94 -29.76
C LEU A 619 11.83 -9.37 -28.44
N PRO A 620 13.07 -8.83 -28.44
CA PRO A 620 13.53 -7.98 -27.34
C PRO A 620 12.49 -6.90 -27.06
N VAL A 621 12.09 -6.71 -25.79
CA VAL A 621 11.03 -5.75 -25.40
C VAL A 621 11.30 -4.34 -25.98
N ALA A 622 12.57 -3.95 -26.07
CA ALA A 622 13.03 -2.72 -26.70
C ALA A 622 12.81 -2.68 -28.22
N GLU A 623 13.03 -3.77 -28.94
CA GLU A 623 12.79 -3.87 -30.39
C GLU A 623 11.31 -3.99 -30.71
N TYR A 624 10.50 -4.66 -29.89
CA TYR A 624 9.04 -4.68 -30.06
C TYR A 624 8.42 -3.27 -29.93
N LEU A 625 8.88 -2.48 -28.96
CA LEU A 625 8.47 -1.08 -28.81
C LEU A 625 8.94 -0.23 -30.00
N THR A 626 10.17 -0.42 -30.47
CA THR A 626 10.76 0.35 -31.59
C THR A 626 10.11 -0.01 -32.94
N ALA A 627 9.92 -1.30 -33.23
CA ALA A 627 9.27 -1.80 -34.43
C ALA A 627 7.83 -1.29 -34.55
N ARG A 628 7.08 -1.23 -33.43
CA ARG A 628 5.71 -0.67 -33.45
C ARG A 628 5.66 0.85 -33.54
N ILE A 629 6.62 1.58 -32.96
CA ILE A 629 6.72 3.04 -33.18
C ILE A 629 6.98 3.31 -34.66
N ALA A 630 7.83 2.51 -35.32
CA ALA A 630 8.05 2.58 -36.76
C ALA A 630 6.78 2.25 -37.56
N THR A 631 6.02 1.20 -37.19
CA THR A 631 4.75 0.88 -37.88
C THR A 631 3.67 1.94 -37.67
N LYS A 632 3.63 2.56 -36.47
CA LYS A 632 2.68 3.64 -36.16
C LYS A 632 3.02 4.91 -36.96
N ARG A 633 4.29 5.29 -37.03
CA ARG A 633 4.77 6.38 -37.91
C ARG A 633 4.53 6.08 -39.38
N PHE A 634 4.71 4.85 -39.82
CA PHE A 634 4.42 4.45 -41.20
C PHE A 634 2.91 4.57 -41.51
N LYS A 635 2.02 4.14 -40.60
CA LYS A 635 0.56 4.32 -40.78
C LYS A 635 0.12 5.79 -40.72
N GLU A 636 0.79 6.63 -39.95
CA GLU A 636 0.54 8.07 -39.90
C GLU A 636 1.07 8.81 -41.13
N LEU A 637 2.18 8.34 -41.73
CA LEU A 637 2.77 8.89 -42.96
C LEU A 637 2.07 8.45 -44.25
N PHE A 638 1.37 7.30 -44.23
CA PHE A 638 0.73 6.69 -45.40
C PHE A 638 -0.79 6.53 -45.26
N ALA A 639 -1.43 7.21 -44.32
CA ALA A 639 -2.89 7.32 -44.30
C ALA A 639 -3.34 8.17 -45.52
N PRO A 640 -4.25 7.69 -46.39
CA PRO A 640 -4.70 8.45 -47.53
C PRO A 640 -5.43 9.70 -47.05
N ALA A 641 -4.97 10.88 -47.50
CA ALA A 641 -5.69 12.12 -47.33
C ALA A 641 -7.07 11.99 -47.99
N SER A 642 -8.14 12.09 -47.20
CA SER A 642 -9.50 12.16 -47.69
C SER A 642 -9.64 13.39 -48.59
N ALA A 643 -9.78 13.16 -49.89
CA ALA A 643 -10.11 14.20 -50.85
C ALA A 643 -11.58 14.59 -50.66
N ASP A 644 -11.80 15.83 -50.22
CA ASP A 644 -13.08 16.51 -50.33
C ASP A 644 -13.38 16.71 -51.83
N VAL A 645 -14.38 15.99 -52.33
CA VAL A 645 -14.98 16.25 -53.65
C VAL A 645 -16.39 16.78 -53.41
N SER A 646 -16.51 18.10 -53.50
CA SER A 646 -17.77 18.81 -53.61
C SER A 646 -18.36 18.58 -55.01
N THR A 647 -19.50 17.89 -55.08
CA THR A 647 -20.34 17.85 -56.27
C THR A 647 -21.19 19.10 -56.35
N THR A 648 -20.95 19.93 -57.37
CA THR A 648 -21.93 20.87 -57.92
C THR A 648 -22.13 20.51 -59.38
N THR A 649 -23.37 20.18 -59.73
CA THR A 649 -23.88 19.95 -61.07
C THR A 649 -23.80 21.23 -61.89
N ASP A 650 -23.27 21.19 -63.12
CA ASP A 650 -24.13 21.38 -64.29
C ASP A 650 -23.47 21.06 -65.63
N SER A 651 -24.37 20.82 -66.57
CA SER A 651 -24.31 20.35 -67.94
C SER A 651 -23.30 20.98 -68.93
N ALA A 652 -22.97 20.13 -69.93
CA ALA A 652 -22.92 20.41 -71.37
C ALA A 652 -21.57 20.75 -72.07
N VAL A 653 -21.16 19.76 -72.88
CA VAL A 653 -20.84 19.86 -74.33
C VAL A 653 -19.44 20.33 -74.76
N LYS A 654 -18.80 19.39 -75.49
CA LYS A 654 -17.90 19.48 -76.67
C LYS A 654 -16.39 19.27 -76.50
N GLU A 655 -15.96 18.32 -77.35
CA GLU A 655 -14.64 17.86 -77.81
C GLU A 655 -13.79 17.00 -76.87
#